data_AF-A0A1M5I9B2-F1
#
_entry.id   AF-A0A1M5I9B2-F1
#
_cell.length_a   1.000
_cell.length_b   1.000
_cell.length_c   1.000
_cell.angle_alpha   90.00
_cell.angle_beta   90.00
_cell.angle_gamma   90.00
#
_symmetry.space_group_name_H-M   'P 1'
#
loop_
_entity.id
_entity.type
_entity.pdbx_description
1 polymer ?
#
loop_
_entity_poly.entity_id
_entity_poly.type
_entity_poly.pdbx_seq_one_letter_code
_entity_poly.pdbx_strand_id
1 'polypeptide(L)'
;MKIRLLLKNSFPHLYLTFALLFTFWSLSIFEIYSKSTNGIHSTDLITNLFYKLLNDFGTALVIGLLFFPIYIAFYFLRKPWSVTAIKILFSIIVIGQFALVKYNLTTLVNLGADILGYSIDDMYTTVTASESLSYLYFFPFVVFPLLFLGINNLLVKYANPNVIYAFSTVFILLFVGLKYSIPEISDSSYQNKLSFFTTDIIRFQSDKNVFTAADLFYKKEYPLVQPFNSSPDVLAPFFEIKEEKPNIVMIIVEGLGAEFIGKNQYRGFTPYLDSLIPKSLYWENFVSNAGRTFGALPSILGSLPYGEKGFLEMNPLPSHISLVSILKANEYTTSFYCGDESSFDRKINFLEYNGIENVIDVNKFGPGYVKTKENSGGFSWGYPDDEIFKKTLSELDSKKLPRLDVIMTLTNHEPFDFPSKQEYLKKVDKIINSNRTLEVSKSEVNTYKDIFACLLYTDNSIKNFMESYSKRPEFQNTIFVITGDHRLIPVAQKDKLCRFHVPLYIYSPLLKKPQSFKSVSSHWDITPSLLSFLMNNYKMNKMEKTTWMSSGLDTVQKFRNIHKIPIMQNKGSINELIYKDYLYSNGDLFKINENFDLAKVNDKVMLKTMADTLNEAKRLNAYLTQKNKIIPNAINTYTKPAFEFSKEDLEKIKKLTKGLTYDEIFFLARDFAFNKERDKARLLCNYILNEFPNYADVRTLKGRTLAWDKNYSKAETELLEVVKRTPYYNDSYLALMDLYWWTDQDPKGILIAKKGLKNKVANPELGIKLAQAYKRTNKLTLANKVIDSVIKKHPTEKEFVKIKKTFVK
;
A
#
# COMPACT_ATOMS: atom_id res chain seq x y z
N MET A 1 16.83 -51.31 -28.64
CA MET A 1 18.20 -50.82 -28.34
C MET A 1 18.26 -49.33 -27.98
N LYS A 2 17.62 -48.42 -28.75
CA LYS A 2 17.62 -46.96 -28.47
C LYS A 2 17.00 -46.53 -27.12
N ILE A 3 15.91 -47.18 -26.67
CA ILE A 3 15.26 -46.87 -25.36
C ILE A 3 16.12 -47.29 -24.16
N ARG A 4 16.78 -48.46 -24.21
CA ARG A 4 17.72 -48.91 -23.16
C ARG A 4 18.94 -47.98 -23.01
N LEU A 5 19.41 -47.41 -24.12
CA LEU A 5 20.51 -46.45 -24.12
C LEU A 5 20.09 -45.12 -23.46
N LEU A 6 18.88 -44.64 -23.76
CA LEU A 6 18.26 -43.46 -23.13
C LEU A 6 18.08 -43.64 -21.61
N LEU A 7 17.62 -44.83 -21.18
CA LEU A 7 17.44 -45.13 -19.75
C LEU A 7 18.76 -45.08 -18.97
N LYS A 8 19.83 -45.77 -19.42
CA LYS A 8 21.14 -45.71 -18.75
C LYS A 8 21.74 -44.30 -18.74
N ASN A 9 21.48 -43.51 -19.78
CA ASN A 9 21.97 -42.14 -19.88
C ASN A 9 21.15 -41.13 -19.05
N SER A 10 20.00 -41.53 -18.50
CA SER A 10 19.16 -40.67 -17.65
C SER A 10 19.51 -40.71 -16.16
N PHE A 11 20.37 -41.65 -15.72
CA PHE A 11 20.72 -41.80 -14.29
C PHE A 11 21.28 -40.52 -13.64
N PRO A 12 22.20 -39.76 -14.28
CA PRO A 12 22.69 -38.52 -13.69
C PRO A 12 21.57 -37.50 -13.43
N HIS A 13 20.62 -37.40 -14.35
CA HIS A 13 19.45 -36.52 -14.19
C HIS A 13 18.55 -36.99 -13.04
N LEU A 14 18.32 -38.30 -12.94
CA LEU A 14 17.54 -38.88 -11.84
C LEU A 14 18.19 -38.60 -10.48
N TYR A 15 19.50 -38.75 -10.34
CA TYR A 15 20.23 -38.39 -9.11
C TYR A 15 20.12 -36.90 -8.78
N LEU A 16 20.10 -36.02 -9.79
CA LEU A 16 19.89 -34.58 -9.59
C LEU A 16 18.47 -34.28 -9.11
N THR A 17 17.45 -34.92 -9.70
CA THR A 17 16.06 -34.76 -9.25
C THR A 17 15.86 -35.25 -7.81
N PHE A 18 16.48 -36.37 -7.42
CA PHE A 18 16.42 -36.86 -6.04
C PHE A 18 17.19 -35.97 -5.06
N ALA A 19 18.35 -35.44 -5.46
CA ALA A 19 19.05 -34.46 -4.65
C ALA A 19 18.21 -33.20 -4.41
N LEU A 20 17.50 -32.74 -5.45
CA LEU A 20 16.57 -31.62 -5.33
C LEU A 20 15.43 -31.93 -4.35
N LEU A 21 14.82 -33.12 -4.47
CA LEU A 21 13.78 -33.61 -3.56
C LEU A 21 14.23 -33.58 -2.10
N PHE A 22 15.37 -34.21 -1.77
CA PHE A 22 15.86 -34.24 -0.39
C PHE A 22 16.22 -32.85 0.14
N THR A 23 16.66 -31.95 -0.74
CA THR A 23 16.90 -30.54 -0.38
C THR A 23 15.59 -29.82 -0.07
N PHE A 24 14.52 -30.04 -0.85
CA PHE A 24 13.19 -29.51 -0.57
C PHE A 24 12.63 -30.05 0.75
N TRP A 25 12.81 -31.33 1.04
CA TRP A 25 12.42 -31.91 2.34
C TRP A 25 13.16 -31.26 3.51
N SER A 26 14.46 -30.99 3.34
CA SER A 26 15.26 -30.28 4.35
C SER A 26 14.76 -28.84 4.55
N LEU A 27 14.34 -28.17 3.47
CA LEU A 27 13.72 -26.84 3.52
C LEU A 27 12.35 -26.87 4.22
N SER A 28 11.52 -27.88 4.00
CA SER A 28 10.23 -28.04 4.68
C SER A 28 10.39 -28.33 6.17
N ILE A 29 11.40 -29.12 6.55
CA ILE A 29 11.76 -29.33 7.97
C ILE A 29 12.23 -28.02 8.59
N PHE A 30 13.10 -27.27 7.89
CA PHE A 30 13.53 -25.95 8.31
C PHE A 30 12.34 -25.00 8.50
N GLU A 31 11.39 -24.96 7.55
CA GLU A 31 10.18 -24.13 7.65
C GLU A 31 9.35 -24.46 8.90
N ILE A 32 9.09 -25.74 9.16
CA ILE A 32 8.32 -26.18 10.35
C ILE A 32 9.07 -25.82 11.63
N TYR A 33 10.37 -26.09 11.68
CA TYR A 33 11.20 -25.75 12.84
C TYR A 33 11.19 -24.25 13.12
N SER A 34 11.42 -23.42 12.11
CA SER A 34 11.41 -21.95 12.24
C SER A 34 10.04 -21.41 12.66
N LYS A 35 8.93 -21.99 12.17
CA LYS A 35 7.59 -21.62 12.64
C LYS A 35 7.42 -21.94 14.12
N SER A 36 7.82 -23.13 14.54
CA SER A 36 7.71 -23.54 15.94
C SER A 36 8.56 -22.68 16.88
N THR A 37 9.78 -22.28 16.47
CA THR A 37 10.63 -21.40 17.30
C THR A 37 10.10 -19.96 17.37
N ASN A 38 9.34 -19.53 16.36
CA ASN A 38 8.70 -18.21 16.31
C ASN A 38 7.28 -18.21 16.92
N GLY A 39 6.93 -19.23 17.72
CA GLY A 39 5.65 -19.28 18.43
C GLY A 39 4.44 -19.62 17.56
N ILE A 40 4.64 -20.08 16.33
CA ILE A 40 3.57 -20.52 15.42
C ILE A 40 3.40 -22.03 15.59
N HIS A 41 2.45 -22.43 16.43
CA HIS A 41 2.20 -23.85 16.73
C HIS A 41 1.21 -24.46 15.74
N SER A 42 1.58 -25.61 15.14
CA SER A 42 0.62 -26.47 14.44
C SER A 42 0.11 -27.55 15.37
N THR A 43 -1.19 -27.81 15.35
CA THR A 43 -1.87 -28.81 16.21
C THR A 43 -1.40 -30.25 15.94
N ASP A 44 -0.89 -30.56 14.74
CA ASP A 44 -0.32 -31.87 14.38
C ASP A 44 0.95 -31.71 13.51
N LEU A 45 2.10 -31.77 14.16
CA LEU A 45 3.42 -31.64 13.51
C LEU A 45 3.72 -32.79 12.54
N ILE A 46 3.27 -34.01 12.85
CA ILE A 46 3.58 -35.21 12.06
C ILE A 46 2.81 -35.16 10.75
N THR A 47 1.50 -34.90 10.83
CA THR A 47 0.64 -34.79 9.65
C THR A 47 1.07 -33.62 8.77
N ASN A 48 1.39 -32.47 9.37
CA ASN A 48 1.88 -31.29 8.64
C ASN A 48 3.17 -31.60 7.88
N LEU A 49 4.16 -32.21 8.55
CA LEU A 49 5.41 -32.62 7.90
C LEU A 49 5.13 -33.60 6.76
N PHE A 50 4.33 -34.64 7.01
CA PHE A 50 4.01 -35.65 6.00
C PHE A 50 3.38 -35.04 4.75
N TYR A 51 2.39 -34.15 4.89
CA TYR A 51 1.73 -33.49 3.77
C TYR A 51 2.67 -32.55 3.00
N LYS A 52 3.57 -31.83 3.68
CA LYS A 52 4.58 -31.00 3.02
C LYS A 52 5.57 -31.84 2.22
N LEU A 53 6.12 -32.91 2.82
CA LEU A 53 7.04 -33.81 2.14
C LEU A 53 6.42 -34.44 0.89
N LEU A 54 5.13 -34.77 0.94
CA LEU A 54 4.39 -35.30 -0.19
C LEU A 54 4.22 -34.27 -1.32
N ASN A 55 3.91 -33.01 -0.99
CA ASN A 55 3.83 -31.92 -1.96
C ASN A 55 5.19 -31.56 -2.56
N ASP A 56 6.27 -31.60 -1.76
CA ASP A 56 7.64 -31.44 -2.24
C ASP A 56 8.04 -32.55 -3.22
N PHE A 57 7.62 -33.80 -2.95
CA PHE A 57 7.82 -34.91 -3.88
C PHE A 57 7.17 -34.65 -5.23
N GLY A 58 5.88 -34.30 -5.25
CA GLY A 58 5.17 -33.97 -6.48
C GLY A 58 5.84 -32.83 -7.24
N THR A 59 6.32 -31.81 -6.53
CA THR A 59 7.00 -30.65 -7.13
C THR A 59 8.35 -31.02 -7.74
N ALA A 60 9.20 -31.74 -7.01
CA ALA A 60 10.51 -32.18 -7.50
C ALA A 60 10.37 -33.10 -8.71
N LEU A 61 9.34 -33.96 -8.74
CA LEU A 61 9.03 -34.83 -9.88
C LEU A 61 8.67 -34.00 -11.13
N VAL A 62 7.78 -33.01 -11.00
CA VAL A 62 7.39 -32.13 -12.12
C VAL A 62 8.60 -31.36 -12.65
N ILE A 63 9.44 -30.80 -11.77
CA ILE A 63 10.69 -30.12 -12.17
C ILE A 63 11.63 -31.09 -12.88
N GLY A 64 11.82 -32.30 -12.33
CA GLY A 64 12.63 -33.34 -12.96
C GLY A 64 12.16 -33.65 -14.38
N LEU A 65 10.85 -33.83 -14.58
CA LEU A 65 10.27 -34.09 -15.91
C LEU A 65 10.42 -32.90 -16.86
N LEU A 66 10.17 -31.68 -16.39
CA LEU A 66 10.25 -30.44 -17.18
C LEU A 66 11.67 -30.18 -17.71
N PHE A 67 12.69 -30.42 -16.88
CA PHE A 67 14.09 -30.17 -17.25
C PHE A 67 14.80 -31.37 -17.90
N PHE A 68 14.12 -32.52 -18.02
CA PHE A 68 14.69 -33.71 -18.68
C PHE A 68 14.99 -33.50 -20.18
N PRO A 69 14.12 -32.85 -20.98
CA PRO A 69 14.44 -32.52 -22.38
C PRO A 69 15.68 -31.62 -22.51
N ILE A 70 15.84 -30.66 -21.59
CA ILE A 70 17.01 -29.75 -21.54
C ILE A 70 18.28 -30.57 -21.24
N TYR A 71 18.21 -31.47 -20.28
CA TYR A 71 19.30 -32.41 -19.99
C TYR A 71 19.70 -33.23 -21.23
N ILE A 72 18.73 -33.80 -21.94
CA ILE A 72 18.96 -34.58 -23.17
C ILE A 72 19.59 -33.71 -24.26
N ALA A 73 19.10 -32.49 -24.47
CA ALA A 73 19.64 -31.58 -25.48
C ALA A 73 21.14 -31.28 -25.23
N PHE A 74 21.50 -30.94 -23.99
CA PHE A 74 22.90 -30.73 -23.63
C PHE A 74 23.72 -32.03 -23.69
N TYR A 75 23.11 -33.18 -23.42
CA TYR A 75 23.81 -34.47 -23.48
C TYR A 75 24.29 -34.75 -24.92
N PHE A 76 23.46 -34.45 -25.91
CA PHE A 76 23.81 -34.58 -27.32
C PHE A 76 24.81 -33.52 -27.81
N LEU A 77 24.84 -32.34 -27.19
CA LEU A 77 25.84 -31.30 -27.48
C LEU A 77 27.21 -31.65 -26.87
N ARG A 78 27.26 -31.77 -25.54
CA ARG A 78 28.45 -32.16 -24.76
C ARG A 78 28.04 -32.80 -23.43
N LYS A 79 28.33 -34.09 -23.27
CA LYS A 79 27.95 -34.89 -22.09
C LYS A 79 28.30 -34.27 -20.72
N PRO A 80 29.47 -33.63 -20.49
CA PRO A 80 29.74 -32.98 -19.19
C PRO A 80 28.85 -31.76 -18.94
N TRP A 81 28.44 -31.07 -20.01
CA TRP A 81 27.65 -29.85 -19.93
C TRP A 81 26.21 -30.14 -19.51
N SER A 82 25.67 -31.34 -19.81
CA SER A 82 24.30 -31.70 -19.40
C SER A 82 24.15 -31.80 -17.89
N VAL A 83 25.12 -32.39 -17.20
CA VAL A 83 25.10 -32.49 -15.73
C VAL A 83 25.38 -31.13 -15.09
N THR A 84 26.38 -30.40 -15.57
CA THR A 84 26.75 -29.09 -15.02
C THR A 84 25.63 -28.06 -15.19
N ALA A 85 24.99 -28.00 -16.36
CA ALA A 85 23.88 -27.08 -16.60
C ALA A 85 22.70 -27.33 -15.65
N ILE A 86 22.31 -28.61 -15.47
CA ILE A 86 21.22 -28.95 -14.54
C ILE A 86 21.62 -28.69 -13.08
N LYS A 87 22.88 -28.93 -12.68
CA LYS A 87 23.36 -28.55 -11.34
C LYS A 87 23.18 -27.05 -11.09
N ILE A 88 23.60 -26.20 -12.02
CA ILE A 88 23.46 -24.74 -11.90
C ILE A 88 21.98 -24.36 -11.81
N LEU A 89 21.13 -24.88 -12.72
CA LEU A 89 19.69 -24.59 -12.73
C LEU A 89 19.00 -25.01 -11.43
N PHE A 90 19.28 -26.23 -10.95
CA PHE A 90 18.67 -26.73 -9.71
C PHE A 90 19.20 -25.99 -8.47
N SER A 91 20.47 -25.55 -8.46
CA SER A 91 20.97 -24.65 -7.42
C SER A 91 20.22 -23.31 -7.39
N ILE A 92 19.92 -22.72 -8.55
CA ILE A 92 19.10 -21.49 -8.64
C ILE A 92 17.66 -21.76 -8.15
N ILE A 93 17.08 -22.91 -8.51
CA ILE A 93 15.76 -23.33 -8.02
C ILE A 93 15.74 -23.47 -6.49
N VAL A 94 16.77 -24.05 -5.90
CA VAL A 94 16.92 -24.16 -4.44
C VAL A 94 17.01 -22.78 -3.78
N ILE A 95 17.77 -21.85 -4.36
CA ILE A 95 17.84 -20.45 -3.91
C ILE A 95 16.45 -19.80 -3.95
N GLY A 96 15.73 -19.95 -5.07
CA GLY A 96 14.38 -19.43 -5.23
C GLY A 96 13.38 -20.02 -4.24
N GLN A 97 13.39 -21.35 -4.05
CA GLN A 97 12.55 -22.02 -3.05
C GLN A 97 12.83 -21.50 -1.64
N PHE A 98 14.10 -21.36 -1.25
CA PHE A 98 14.46 -20.80 0.06
C PHE A 98 13.99 -19.35 0.21
N ALA A 99 14.13 -18.51 -0.82
CA ALA A 99 13.61 -17.14 -0.80
C ALA A 99 12.10 -17.10 -0.55
N LEU A 100 11.33 -17.98 -1.20
CA LEU A 100 9.88 -18.08 -1.02
C LEU A 100 9.49 -18.63 0.36
N VAL A 101 10.24 -19.61 0.88
CA VAL A 101 10.06 -20.11 2.26
C VAL A 101 10.33 -18.99 3.27
N LYS A 102 11.43 -18.24 3.09
CA LYS A 102 11.77 -17.10 3.95
C LYS A 102 10.70 -16.03 3.93
N TYR A 103 10.20 -15.65 2.74
CA TYR A 103 9.07 -14.74 2.62
C TYR A 103 7.85 -15.24 3.40
N ASN A 104 7.52 -16.53 3.31
CA ASN A 104 6.40 -17.11 4.06
C ASN A 104 6.64 -17.11 5.57
N LEU A 105 7.87 -17.31 6.03
CA LEU A 105 8.21 -17.25 7.47
C LEU A 105 8.04 -15.83 8.03
N THR A 106 8.35 -14.81 7.24
CA THR A 106 8.18 -13.41 7.64
C THR A 106 6.72 -12.97 7.55
N THR A 107 6.04 -13.28 6.44
CA THR A 107 4.71 -12.71 6.15
C THR A 107 3.53 -13.62 6.50
N LEU A 108 3.79 -14.89 6.79
CA LEU A 108 2.78 -15.95 6.97
C LEU A 108 1.89 -16.20 5.74
N VAL A 109 2.22 -15.60 4.59
CA VAL A 109 1.51 -15.74 3.31
C VAL A 109 2.47 -16.30 2.27
N ASN A 110 1.99 -17.10 1.32
CA ASN A 110 2.83 -17.56 0.22
C ASN A 110 2.93 -16.44 -0.82
N LEU A 111 4.14 -16.08 -1.26
CA LEU A 111 4.32 -15.15 -2.38
C LEU A 111 3.87 -15.81 -3.69
N GLY A 112 3.13 -15.07 -4.52
CA GLY A 112 2.58 -15.54 -5.78
C GLY A 112 2.72 -14.49 -6.89
N ALA A 113 1.68 -14.36 -7.71
CA ALA A 113 1.63 -13.40 -8.82
C ALA A 113 1.60 -11.94 -8.36
N ASP A 114 1.32 -11.71 -7.08
CA ASP A 114 1.30 -10.39 -6.47
C ASP A 114 2.64 -9.65 -6.59
N ILE A 115 3.77 -10.37 -6.69
CA ILE A 115 5.08 -9.77 -7.01
C ILE A 115 5.05 -8.93 -8.30
N LEU A 116 4.21 -9.30 -9.28
CA LEU A 116 4.06 -8.59 -10.56
C LEU A 116 3.25 -7.29 -10.42
N GLY A 117 2.54 -7.13 -9.31
CA GLY A 117 1.71 -5.99 -8.96
C GLY A 117 2.50 -4.80 -8.39
N TYR A 118 3.68 -5.04 -7.82
CA TYR A 118 4.50 -4.01 -7.18
C TYR A 118 5.54 -3.41 -8.14
N SER A 119 5.87 -2.13 -7.95
CA SER A 119 7.00 -1.50 -8.63
C SER A 119 8.34 -1.97 -8.02
N ILE A 120 9.44 -1.85 -8.76
CA ILE A 120 10.77 -2.18 -8.24
C ILE A 120 11.12 -1.30 -7.04
N ASP A 121 10.73 -0.03 -7.08
CA ASP A 121 10.98 0.94 -6.00
C ASP A 121 10.18 0.59 -4.74
N ASP A 122 8.90 0.22 -4.87
CA ASP A 122 8.09 -0.21 -3.71
C ASP A 122 8.68 -1.49 -3.09
N MET A 123 9.09 -2.45 -3.93
CA MET A 123 9.73 -3.69 -3.46
C MET A 123 11.04 -3.38 -2.72
N TYR A 124 11.88 -2.50 -3.27
CA TYR A 124 13.14 -2.09 -2.66
C TYR A 124 12.90 -1.40 -1.31
N THR A 125 12.00 -0.42 -1.27
CA THR A 125 11.61 0.30 -0.04
C THR A 125 11.08 -0.66 1.02
N THR A 126 10.19 -1.58 0.65
CA THR A 126 9.62 -2.56 1.58
C THR A 126 10.70 -3.50 2.15
N VAL A 127 11.55 -4.07 1.31
CA VAL A 127 12.60 -5.00 1.75
C VAL A 127 13.63 -4.30 2.64
N THR A 128 14.05 -3.09 2.27
CA THR A 128 15.02 -2.31 3.04
C THR A 128 14.45 -1.80 4.36
N ALA A 129 13.13 -1.63 4.47
CA ALA A 129 12.45 -1.28 5.71
C ALA A 129 12.38 -2.45 6.71
N SER A 130 12.03 -3.65 6.22
CA SER A 130 11.72 -4.82 7.06
C SER A 130 12.95 -5.57 7.57
N GLU A 131 14.09 -5.54 6.87
CA GLU A 131 15.20 -6.45 7.14
C GLU A 131 16.53 -5.73 7.40
N SER A 132 17.26 -6.19 8.42
CA SER A 132 18.65 -5.78 8.63
C SER A 132 19.59 -6.75 7.89
N LEU A 133 20.34 -6.24 6.92
CA LEU A 133 21.26 -7.03 6.10
C LEU A 133 22.47 -7.48 6.95
N SER A 134 22.42 -8.71 7.47
CA SER A 134 23.54 -9.34 8.20
C SER A 134 24.16 -10.50 7.40
N TYR A 135 25.42 -10.86 7.71
CA TYR A 135 26.04 -12.03 7.05
C TYR A 135 25.27 -13.35 7.33
N LEU A 136 24.70 -13.48 8.54
CA LEU A 136 23.85 -14.63 8.91
C LEU A 136 22.57 -14.70 8.07
N TYR A 137 22.04 -13.55 7.63
CA TYR A 137 20.85 -13.48 6.77
C TYR A 137 21.04 -14.18 5.43
N PHE A 138 22.25 -14.07 4.85
CA PHE A 138 22.60 -14.66 3.55
C PHE A 138 23.18 -16.06 3.66
N PHE A 139 23.56 -16.51 4.85
CA PHE A 139 24.20 -17.82 5.05
C PHE A 139 23.35 -19.00 4.51
N PRO A 140 22.03 -19.11 4.80
CA PRO A 140 21.23 -20.20 4.25
C PRO A 140 21.14 -20.23 2.71
N PHE A 141 21.26 -19.07 2.04
CA PHE A 141 21.27 -18.99 0.57
C PHE A 141 22.51 -19.65 -0.05
N VAL A 142 23.57 -19.85 0.73
CA VAL A 142 24.77 -20.60 0.32
C VAL A 142 24.67 -22.06 0.77
N VAL A 143 24.18 -22.30 1.99
CA VAL A 143 24.11 -23.65 2.59
C VAL A 143 23.21 -24.59 1.80
N PHE A 144 21.99 -24.18 1.42
CA PHE A 144 21.06 -25.09 0.75
C PHE A 144 21.52 -25.51 -0.66
N PRO A 145 22.09 -24.62 -1.50
CA PRO A 145 22.73 -25.04 -2.75
C PRO A 145 23.91 -25.99 -2.55
N LEU A 146 24.76 -25.76 -1.54
CA LEU A 146 25.86 -26.67 -1.20
C LEU A 146 25.35 -28.02 -0.72
N LEU A 147 24.27 -28.03 0.08
CA LEU A 147 23.58 -29.25 0.53
C LEU A 147 23.07 -30.05 -0.66
N PHE A 148 22.41 -29.39 -1.63
CA PHE A 148 21.97 -30.02 -2.87
C PHE A 148 23.13 -30.69 -3.63
N LEU A 149 24.25 -29.98 -3.80
CA LEU A 149 25.43 -30.53 -4.48
C LEU A 149 26.05 -31.70 -3.69
N GLY A 150 26.09 -31.59 -2.35
CA GLY A 150 26.55 -32.65 -1.45
C GLY A 150 25.70 -33.91 -1.54
N ILE A 151 24.38 -33.77 -1.46
CA ILE A 151 23.42 -34.88 -1.61
C ILE A 151 23.57 -35.51 -3.00
N ASN A 152 23.69 -34.72 -4.06
CA ASN A 152 23.91 -35.26 -5.40
C ASN A 152 25.18 -36.12 -5.47
N ASN A 153 26.29 -35.64 -4.90
CA ASN A 153 27.54 -36.39 -4.87
C ASN A 153 27.40 -37.72 -4.09
N LEU A 154 26.67 -37.71 -2.97
CA LEU A 154 26.39 -38.93 -2.19
C LEU A 154 25.53 -39.93 -2.97
N LEU A 155 24.48 -39.46 -3.64
CA LEU A 155 23.61 -40.32 -4.45
C LEU A 155 24.37 -40.94 -5.62
N VAL A 156 25.20 -40.16 -6.32
CA VAL A 156 26.04 -40.68 -7.42
C VAL A 156 27.04 -41.73 -6.92
N LYS A 157 27.58 -41.56 -5.71
CA LYS A 157 28.59 -42.46 -5.15
C LYS A 157 28.01 -43.76 -4.60
N TYR A 158 26.84 -43.71 -3.96
CA TYR A 158 26.34 -44.82 -3.14
C TYR A 158 24.97 -45.36 -3.57
N ALA A 159 24.16 -44.62 -4.33
CA ALA A 159 22.78 -45.02 -4.60
C ALA A 159 22.66 -45.87 -5.87
N ASN A 160 21.99 -47.01 -5.73
CA ASN A 160 21.65 -47.88 -6.86
C ASN A 160 20.49 -47.28 -7.68
N PRO A 161 20.66 -47.03 -8.99
CA PRO A 161 19.64 -46.37 -9.80
C PRO A 161 18.34 -47.19 -9.88
N ASN A 162 18.40 -48.53 -9.86
CA ASN A 162 17.21 -49.38 -9.90
C ASN A 162 16.35 -49.22 -8.65
N VAL A 163 16.97 -49.00 -7.49
CA VAL A 163 16.27 -48.71 -6.23
C VAL A 163 15.57 -47.37 -6.32
N ILE A 164 16.20 -46.36 -6.93
CA ILE A 164 15.61 -45.04 -7.12
C ILE A 164 14.39 -45.12 -8.06
N TYR A 165 14.44 -45.91 -9.13
CA TYR A 165 13.27 -46.13 -10.00
C TYR A 165 12.13 -46.84 -9.28
N ALA A 166 12.44 -47.90 -8.52
CA ALA A 166 11.43 -48.62 -7.74
C ALA A 166 10.78 -47.68 -6.72
N PHE A 167 11.58 -46.92 -5.98
CA PHE A 167 11.11 -45.90 -5.05
C PHE A 167 10.22 -44.87 -5.76
N SER A 168 10.69 -44.30 -6.88
CA SER A 168 9.92 -43.30 -7.65
C SER A 168 8.56 -43.83 -8.06
N THR A 169 8.49 -45.08 -8.54
CA THR A 169 7.24 -45.68 -9.02
C THR A 169 6.24 -45.85 -7.87
N VAL A 170 6.70 -46.39 -6.74
CA VAL A 170 5.86 -46.57 -5.55
C VAL A 170 5.39 -45.22 -5.01
N PHE A 171 6.28 -44.24 -4.90
CA PHE A 171 5.96 -42.93 -4.35
C PHE A 171 5.05 -42.10 -5.27
N ILE A 172 5.13 -42.28 -6.60
CA ILE A 172 4.17 -41.70 -7.56
C ILE A 172 2.77 -42.28 -7.33
N LEU A 173 2.64 -43.60 -7.21
CA LEU A 173 1.34 -44.24 -6.96
C LEU A 173 0.75 -43.79 -5.61
N LEU A 174 1.59 -43.71 -4.58
CA LEU A 174 1.21 -43.22 -3.26
C LEU A 174 0.81 -41.74 -3.29
N PHE A 175 1.58 -40.90 -3.97
CA PHE A 175 1.27 -39.47 -4.16
C PHE A 175 -0.08 -39.27 -4.85
N VAL A 176 -0.33 -39.96 -5.97
CA VAL A 176 -1.59 -39.84 -6.71
C VAL A 176 -2.76 -40.36 -5.86
N GLY A 177 -2.61 -41.53 -5.23
CA GLY A 177 -3.65 -42.15 -4.41
C GLY A 177 -4.03 -41.31 -3.18
N LEU A 178 -3.04 -40.82 -2.42
CA LEU A 178 -3.27 -40.00 -1.24
C LEU A 178 -3.85 -38.63 -1.59
N LYS A 179 -3.32 -37.96 -2.62
CA LYS A 179 -3.82 -36.63 -3.02
C LYS A 179 -5.27 -36.66 -3.51
N TYR A 180 -5.71 -37.76 -4.10
CA TYR A 180 -7.10 -37.97 -4.48
C TYR A 180 -8.00 -38.30 -3.27
N SER A 181 -7.48 -39.09 -2.32
CA SER A 181 -8.27 -39.61 -1.19
C SER A 181 -8.37 -38.62 -0.02
N ILE A 182 -7.39 -37.74 0.16
CA ILE A 182 -7.28 -36.80 1.27
C ILE A 182 -7.17 -35.37 0.71
N PRO A 183 -8.29 -34.67 0.53
CA PRO A 183 -8.31 -33.32 -0.03
C PRO A 183 -7.46 -32.30 0.73
N GLU A 184 -7.30 -32.48 2.05
CA GLU A 184 -6.52 -31.62 2.95
C GLU A 184 -5.06 -31.49 2.51
N ILE A 185 -4.49 -32.52 1.87
CA ILE A 185 -3.12 -32.50 1.33
C ILE A 185 -2.92 -31.36 0.33
N SER A 186 -3.98 -30.94 -0.36
CA SER A 186 -3.92 -29.86 -1.35
C SER A 186 -4.06 -28.46 -0.75
N ASP A 187 -4.26 -28.33 0.58
CA ASP A 187 -4.35 -27.03 1.24
C ASP A 187 -3.07 -26.21 1.02
N SER A 188 -3.26 -24.92 0.76
CA SER A 188 -2.21 -23.91 0.56
C SER A 188 -1.12 -23.87 1.64
N SER A 189 -1.43 -24.28 2.87
CA SER A 189 -0.49 -24.36 3.99
C SER A 189 0.59 -25.44 3.81
N TYR A 190 0.25 -26.54 3.13
CA TYR A 190 1.16 -27.67 2.88
C TYR A 190 1.86 -27.62 1.53
N GLN A 191 1.43 -26.72 0.63
CA GLN A 191 2.01 -26.61 -0.70
C GLN A 191 3.49 -26.20 -0.66
N ASN A 192 4.27 -26.77 -1.57
CA ASN A 192 5.61 -26.31 -1.88
C ASN A 192 5.54 -24.87 -2.42
N LYS A 193 6.37 -23.97 -1.88
CA LYS A 193 6.27 -22.53 -2.17
C LYS A 193 6.54 -22.18 -3.63
N LEU A 194 7.50 -22.82 -4.28
CA LEU A 194 7.76 -22.65 -5.71
C LEU A 194 6.60 -23.16 -6.57
N SER A 195 6.00 -24.29 -6.19
CA SER A 195 4.81 -24.83 -6.86
C SER A 195 3.62 -23.86 -6.74
N PHE A 196 3.37 -23.31 -5.55
CA PHE A 196 2.36 -22.27 -5.34
C PHE A 196 2.66 -21.03 -6.21
N PHE A 197 3.89 -20.49 -6.13
CA PHE A 197 4.31 -19.29 -6.84
C PHE A 197 4.10 -19.42 -8.36
N THR A 198 4.55 -20.54 -8.94
CA THR A 198 4.41 -20.80 -10.37
C THR A 198 2.96 -21.00 -10.78
N THR A 199 2.18 -21.76 -10.01
CA THR A 199 0.76 -21.98 -10.27
C THR A 199 -0.03 -20.68 -10.19
N ASP A 200 0.27 -19.82 -9.23
CA ASP A 200 -0.40 -18.53 -9.05
C ASP A 200 -0.07 -17.55 -10.19
N ILE A 201 1.20 -17.51 -10.64
CA ILE A 201 1.58 -16.72 -11.83
C ILE A 201 0.84 -17.20 -13.08
N ILE A 202 0.75 -18.51 -13.29
CA ILE A 202 0.01 -19.08 -14.43
C ILE A 202 -1.47 -18.71 -14.34
N ARG A 203 -2.07 -18.82 -13.14
CA ARG A 203 -3.46 -18.42 -12.88
C ARG A 203 -3.67 -16.94 -13.18
N PHE A 204 -2.79 -16.06 -12.70
CA PHE A 204 -2.86 -14.62 -12.96
C PHE A 204 -2.77 -14.30 -14.47
N GLN A 205 -1.85 -14.94 -15.20
CA GLN A 205 -1.75 -14.76 -16.65
C GLN A 205 -2.99 -15.30 -17.39
N SER A 206 -3.53 -16.43 -16.95
CA SER A 206 -4.79 -16.98 -17.47
C SER A 206 -5.96 -16.04 -17.23
N ASP A 207 -6.12 -15.55 -15.99
CA ASP A 207 -7.15 -14.58 -15.61
C ASP A 207 -7.02 -13.30 -16.45
N LYS A 208 -5.80 -12.79 -16.65
CA LYS A 208 -5.55 -11.63 -17.51
C LYS A 208 -6.04 -11.87 -18.94
N ASN A 209 -5.74 -13.03 -19.52
CA ASN A 209 -6.19 -13.39 -20.86
C ASN A 209 -7.72 -13.53 -20.94
N VAL A 210 -8.36 -14.14 -19.93
CA VAL A 210 -9.82 -14.34 -19.89
C VAL A 210 -10.57 -13.03 -19.63
N PHE A 211 -10.01 -12.14 -18.84
CA PHE A 211 -10.62 -10.87 -18.44
C PHE A 211 -10.04 -9.67 -19.22
N THR A 212 -9.51 -9.91 -20.42
CA THR A 212 -9.04 -8.84 -21.29
C THR A 212 -10.23 -8.00 -21.74
N ALA A 213 -10.22 -6.70 -21.45
CA ALA A 213 -11.39 -5.88 -21.73
C ALA A 213 -11.73 -5.72 -23.22
N ALA A 214 -10.81 -6.06 -24.13
CA ALA A 214 -11.10 -6.11 -25.58
C ALA A 214 -12.31 -6.99 -25.91
N ASP A 215 -12.50 -8.08 -25.18
CA ASP A 215 -13.53 -9.09 -25.44
C ASP A 215 -14.76 -8.94 -24.53
N LEU A 216 -14.73 -8.01 -23.57
CA LEU A 216 -15.80 -7.81 -22.60
C LEU A 216 -16.84 -6.80 -23.12
N PHE A 217 -18.09 -7.22 -23.15
CA PHE A 217 -19.24 -6.38 -23.48
C PHE A 217 -20.27 -6.41 -22.35
N TYR A 218 -20.73 -5.23 -21.94
CA TYR A 218 -21.82 -5.06 -20.97
C TYR A 218 -23.02 -4.37 -21.63
N LYS A 219 -24.23 -4.80 -21.26
CA LYS A 219 -25.49 -4.21 -21.79
C LYS A 219 -25.58 -2.71 -21.52
N LYS A 220 -25.14 -2.27 -20.34
CA LYS A 220 -24.99 -0.86 -19.99
C LYS A 220 -23.54 -0.49 -20.18
N GLU A 221 -23.26 0.55 -20.97
CA GLU A 221 -21.89 1.01 -21.22
C GLU A 221 -21.17 1.41 -19.92
N TYR A 222 -21.91 1.99 -18.96
CA TYR A 222 -21.45 2.33 -17.61
C TYR A 222 -22.28 1.55 -16.57
N PRO A 223 -21.89 0.30 -16.23
CA PRO A 223 -22.70 -0.59 -15.40
C PRO A 223 -22.97 -0.10 -13.99
N LEU A 224 -22.08 0.72 -13.43
CA LEU A 224 -22.22 1.26 -12.06
C LEU A 224 -23.11 2.49 -11.96
N VAL A 225 -23.47 3.13 -13.09
CA VAL A 225 -24.29 4.34 -13.07
C VAL A 225 -25.70 4.00 -12.59
N GLN A 226 -26.05 4.53 -11.42
CA GLN A 226 -27.33 4.34 -10.76
C GLN A 226 -27.87 5.66 -10.18
N PRO A 227 -29.19 5.80 -9.95
CA PRO A 227 -29.75 6.95 -9.24
C PRO A 227 -29.13 7.13 -7.85
N PHE A 228 -28.90 8.37 -7.42
CA PHE A 228 -28.31 8.67 -6.10
C PHE A 228 -29.09 8.04 -4.93
N ASN A 229 -30.42 8.03 -5.02
CA ASN A 229 -31.31 7.45 -4.01
C ASN A 229 -31.25 5.90 -3.93
N SER A 230 -30.46 5.23 -4.78
CA SER A 230 -30.20 3.79 -4.67
C SER A 230 -29.39 3.44 -3.41
N SER A 231 -28.71 4.41 -2.81
CA SER A 231 -28.08 4.28 -1.49
C SER A 231 -28.91 5.02 -0.44
N PRO A 232 -29.63 4.31 0.43
CA PRO A 232 -30.45 4.93 1.44
C PRO A 232 -29.60 5.69 2.48
N ASP A 233 -30.19 6.72 3.08
CA ASP A 233 -29.61 7.34 4.27
C ASP A 233 -29.92 6.50 5.50
N VAL A 234 -28.92 5.72 5.88
CA VAL A 234 -28.97 4.82 7.04
C VAL A 234 -28.46 5.48 8.34
N LEU A 235 -27.85 6.67 8.25
CA LEU A 235 -27.22 7.33 9.40
C LEU A 235 -28.14 8.34 10.07
N ALA A 236 -29.01 9.04 9.33
CA ALA A 236 -29.92 10.07 9.88
C ALA A 236 -30.70 9.64 11.15
N PRO A 237 -31.19 8.40 11.29
CA PRO A 237 -31.87 7.97 12.52
C PRO A 237 -31.02 8.10 13.79
N PHE A 238 -29.70 8.06 13.67
CA PHE A 238 -28.75 8.08 14.79
C PHE A 238 -28.19 9.48 15.10
N PHE A 239 -28.42 10.46 14.24
CA PHE A 239 -27.81 11.79 14.34
C PHE A 239 -28.83 12.90 14.65
N GLU A 240 -28.42 13.86 15.46
CA GLU A 240 -29.04 15.19 15.57
C GLU A 240 -28.56 16.05 14.40
N ILE A 241 -29.50 16.42 13.52
CA ILE A 241 -29.20 17.21 12.32
C ILE A 241 -29.18 18.70 12.69
N LYS A 242 -28.05 19.36 12.47
CA LYS A 242 -27.88 20.81 12.59
C LYS A 242 -28.04 21.49 11.23
N GLU A 243 -28.23 22.81 11.22
CA GLU A 243 -28.26 23.58 9.96
C GLU A 243 -26.87 23.62 9.28
N GLU A 244 -25.81 23.79 10.07
CA GLU A 244 -24.44 23.86 9.58
C GLU A 244 -23.89 22.48 9.24
N LYS A 245 -23.26 22.37 8.07
CA LYS A 245 -22.60 21.14 7.62
C LYS A 245 -21.50 20.72 8.61
N PRO A 246 -21.43 19.44 9.04
CA PRO A 246 -20.44 18.99 10.00
C PRO A 246 -19.06 18.86 9.34
N ASN A 247 -18.00 18.99 10.15
CA ASN A 247 -16.68 18.52 9.77
C ASN A 247 -16.65 17.00 9.73
N ILE A 248 -15.84 16.45 8.83
CA ILE A 248 -15.59 15.01 8.72
C ILE A 248 -14.11 14.77 8.99
N VAL A 249 -13.80 13.92 9.99
CA VAL A 249 -12.44 13.50 10.30
C VAL A 249 -12.36 11.98 10.15
N MET A 250 -11.60 11.52 9.16
CA MET A 250 -11.36 10.12 8.90
C MET A 250 -9.99 9.74 9.45
N ILE A 251 -9.95 8.76 10.36
CA ILE A 251 -8.72 8.19 10.92
C ILE A 251 -8.60 6.76 10.39
N ILE A 252 -7.70 6.58 9.43
CA ILE A 252 -7.38 5.29 8.82
C ILE A 252 -6.14 4.77 9.56
N VAL A 253 -6.32 3.71 10.35
CA VAL A 253 -5.30 3.19 11.25
C VAL A 253 -4.56 2.02 10.61
N GLU A 254 -3.28 2.23 10.31
CA GLU A 254 -2.37 1.22 9.75
C GLU A 254 -2.39 -0.07 10.56
N GLY A 255 -2.63 -1.20 9.89
CA GLY A 255 -2.56 -2.55 10.47
C GLY A 255 -3.58 -2.86 11.56
N LEU A 256 -4.58 -1.99 11.83
CA LEU A 256 -5.54 -2.20 12.91
C LEU A 256 -6.59 -3.26 12.55
N GLY A 257 -6.33 -4.51 12.90
CA GLY A 257 -7.32 -5.59 12.85
C GLY A 257 -8.31 -5.56 14.01
N ALA A 258 -9.51 -6.10 13.80
CA ALA A 258 -10.55 -6.18 14.84
C ALA A 258 -10.16 -7.09 16.02
N GLU A 259 -9.22 -8.03 15.82
CA GLU A 259 -8.74 -8.94 16.86
C GLU A 259 -8.09 -8.24 18.06
N PHE A 260 -7.57 -7.03 17.86
CA PHE A 260 -6.95 -6.22 18.91
C PHE A 260 -7.98 -5.44 19.74
N ILE A 261 -9.23 -5.40 19.29
CA ILE A 261 -10.29 -4.55 19.81
C ILE A 261 -11.24 -5.33 20.73
N GLY A 262 -11.65 -4.68 21.83
CA GLY A 262 -12.81 -5.04 22.61
C GLY A 262 -12.69 -6.39 23.32
N LYS A 263 -13.44 -7.39 22.82
CA LYS A 263 -13.53 -8.73 23.41
C LYS A 263 -12.89 -9.82 22.54
N ASN A 264 -12.09 -9.45 21.54
CA ASN A 264 -11.45 -10.41 20.65
C ASN A 264 -10.11 -10.92 21.21
N GLN A 265 -9.54 -11.94 20.55
CA GLN A 265 -8.39 -12.73 21.01
C GLN A 265 -7.20 -11.92 21.55
N TYR A 266 -6.85 -10.81 20.89
CA TYR A 266 -5.69 -9.99 21.22
C TYR A 266 -6.05 -8.67 21.92
N ARG A 267 -7.22 -8.62 22.57
CA ARG A 267 -7.71 -7.47 23.33
C ARG A 267 -6.77 -7.01 24.45
N GLY A 268 -6.97 -5.78 24.90
CA GLY A 268 -6.33 -5.21 26.10
C GLY A 268 -5.12 -4.31 25.80
N PHE A 269 -4.77 -4.15 24.51
CA PHE A 269 -3.68 -3.28 24.05
C PHE A 269 -4.17 -2.03 23.29
N THR A 270 -5.49 -1.82 23.23
CA THR A 270 -6.14 -0.63 22.65
C THR A 270 -7.21 -0.04 23.60
N PRO A 271 -6.84 0.31 24.84
CA PRO A 271 -7.83 0.70 25.86
C PRO A 271 -8.66 1.93 25.51
N TYR A 272 -8.14 2.88 24.72
CA TYR A 272 -8.92 4.05 24.31
C TYR A 272 -9.96 3.70 23.25
N LEU A 273 -9.57 2.97 22.19
CA LEU A 273 -10.50 2.49 21.16
C LEU A 273 -11.58 1.58 21.76
N ASP A 274 -11.24 0.73 22.74
CA ASP A 274 -12.20 -0.06 23.49
C ASP A 274 -13.22 0.85 24.22
N SER A 275 -12.74 1.96 24.79
CA SER A 275 -13.61 2.94 25.48
C SER A 275 -14.52 3.74 24.55
N LEU A 276 -14.26 3.74 23.25
CA LEU A 276 -15.07 4.40 22.23
C LEU A 276 -16.24 3.53 21.74
N ILE A 277 -16.15 2.20 21.86
CA ILE A 277 -17.23 1.27 21.44
C ILE A 277 -18.59 1.69 22.02
N PRO A 278 -18.77 1.87 23.35
CA PRO A 278 -20.08 2.22 23.92
C PRO A 278 -20.48 3.69 23.69
N LYS A 279 -19.68 4.47 22.95
CA LYS A 279 -19.91 5.89 22.66
C LYS A 279 -20.13 6.16 21.16
N SER A 280 -20.06 5.13 20.33
CA SER A 280 -20.05 5.24 18.87
C SER A 280 -21.18 4.43 18.25
N LEU A 281 -21.39 4.65 16.95
CA LEU A 281 -21.92 3.61 16.08
C LEU A 281 -20.76 2.67 15.73
N TYR A 282 -20.89 1.39 16.06
CA TYR A 282 -19.80 0.41 15.95
C TYR A 282 -20.23 -0.81 15.15
N TRP A 283 -19.46 -1.17 14.12
CA TRP A 283 -19.68 -2.40 13.36
C TRP A 283 -18.73 -3.49 13.83
N GLU A 284 -19.29 -4.54 14.42
CA GLU A 284 -18.53 -5.70 14.90
C GLU A 284 -17.96 -6.51 13.72
N ASN A 285 -18.72 -6.59 12.61
CA ASN A 285 -18.40 -7.42 11.46
C ASN A 285 -18.09 -6.56 10.23
N PHE A 286 -16.99 -5.82 10.29
CA PHE A 286 -16.60 -4.90 9.22
C PHE A 286 -15.32 -5.37 8.51
N VAL A 287 -15.27 -5.26 7.19
CA VAL A 287 -14.17 -5.82 6.38
C VAL A 287 -13.45 -4.79 5.53
N SER A 288 -12.13 -4.87 5.49
CA SER A 288 -11.33 -4.17 4.51
C SER A 288 -11.51 -4.81 3.13
N ASN A 289 -11.58 -3.98 2.10
CA ASN A 289 -11.72 -4.46 0.72
C ASN A 289 -10.40 -5.01 0.15
N ALA A 290 -9.29 -4.74 0.82
CA ALA A 290 -7.97 -5.27 0.47
C ALA A 290 -7.21 -5.77 1.70
N GLY A 291 -6.26 -6.66 1.47
CA GLY A 291 -5.39 -7.19 2.52
C GLY A 291 -4.14 -6.33 2.76
N ARG A 292 -4.00 -5.17 2.12
CA ARG A 292 -2.87 -4.24 2.24
C ARG A 292 -3.36 -2.81 2.00
N THR A 293 -2.57 -1.84 2.43
CA THR A 293 -2.87 -0.41 2.44
C THR A 293 -3.30 0.17 1.07
N PHE A 294 -2.73 -0.32 -0.04
CA PHE A 294 -3.01 0.19 -1.39
C PHE A 294 -4.50 0.23 -1.76
N GLY A 295 -5.32 -0.64 -1.18
CA GLY A 295 -6.75 -0.72 -1.45
C GLY A 295 -7.63 0.17 -0.58
N ALA A 296 -7.09 0.72 0.51
CA ALA A 296 -7.87 1.44 1.52
C ALA A 296 -8.44 2.76 1.00
N LEU A 297 -7.60 3.67 0.48
CA LEU A 297 -8.07 4.98 0.02
C LEU A 297 -9.13 4.90 -1.10
N PRO A 298 -8.92 4.12 -2.20
CA PRO A 298 -9.94 4.01 -3.25
C PRO A 298 -11.26 3.41 -2.76
N SER A 299 -11.18 2.42 -1.85
CA SER A 299 -12.37 1.74 -1.33
C SER A 299 -13.14 2.63 -0.36
N ILE A 300 -12.46 3.21 0.64
CA ILE A 300 -13.05 4.06 1.68
C ILE A 300 -13.59 5.35 1.08
N LEU A 301 -12.80 6.03 0.25
CA LEU A 301 -13.11 7.40 -0.22
C LEU A 301 -13.94 7.43 -1.50
N GLY A 302 -14.04 6.33 -2.26
CA GLY A 302 -14.78 6.35 -3.52
C GLY A 302 -15.68 5.15 -3.78
N SER A 303 -15.66 4.11 -2.96
CA SER A 303 -16.35 2.84 -3.25
C SER A 303 -15.97 2.34 -4.66
N LEU A 304 -14.67 2.34 -4.96
CA LEU A 304 -14.14 2.12 -6.31
C LEU A 304 -13.74 0.66 -6.56
N PRO A 305 -13.72 0.21 -7.83
CA PRO A 305 -13.14 -1.08 -8.21
C PRO A 305 -11.62 -1.12 -7.92
N TYR A 306 -11.02 -2.30 -8.10
CA TYR A 306 -9.64 -2.56 -7.70
C TYR A 306 -8.57 -2.31 -8.75
N GLY A 307 -8.88 -2.31 -10.05
CA GLY A 307 -7.85 -2.30 -11.10
C GLY A 307 -7.13 -3.65 -11.24
N GLU A 308 -6.23 -3.78 -12.22
CA GLU A 308 -5.46 -5.02 -12.44
C GLU A 308 -4.43 -5.22 -11.33
N LYS A 309 -3.68 -4.17 -10.96
CA LYS A 309 -2.60 -4.22 -9.95
C LYS A 309 -2.92 -3.45 -8.67
N GLY A 310 -4.18 -3.05 -8.46
CA GLY A 310 -4.56 -2.05 -7.48
C GLY A 310 -4.92 -0.72 -8.14
N PHE A 311 -5.89 0.00 -7.58
CA PHE A 311 -6.48 1.17 -8.23
C PHE A 311 -5.51 2.35 -8.25
N LEU A 312 -4.72 2.50 -7.16
CA LEU A 312 -3.68 3.53 -7.05
C LEU A 312 -2.54 3.33 -8.07
N GLU A 313 -2.31 2.08 -8.52
CA GLU A 313 -1.29 1.74 -9.53
C GLU A 313 -1.72 2.05 -10.98
N MET A 314 -2.95 2.49 -11.18
CA MET A 314 -3.43 2.80 -12.52
C MET A 314 -2.90 4.15 -13.01
N ASN A 315 -2.26 4.14 -14.17
CA ASN A 315 -1.88 5.34 -14.89
C ASN A 315 -2.23 5.20 -16.39
N PRO A 316 -3.16 6.03 -16.92
CA PRO A 316 -3.97 7.00 -16.20
C PRO A 316 -4.99 6.34 -15.26
N LEU A 317 -5.39 7.05 -14.20
CA LEU A 317 -6.53 6.66 -13.38
C LEU A 317 -7.81 6.66 -14.24
N PRO A 318 -8.69 5.66 -14.14
CA PRO A 318 -10.01 5.72 -14.76
C PRO A 318 -10.78 6.92 -14.23
N SER A 319 -11.62 7.54 -15.05
CA SER A 319 -12.55 8.57 -14.63
C SER A 319 -13.40 8.05 -13.47
N HIS A 320 -13.43 8.78 -12.36
CA HIS A 320 -14.19 8.40 -11.16
C HIS A 320 -14.57 9.62 -10.33
N ILE A 321 -15.42 9.41 -9.33
CA ILE A 321 -15.77 10.38 -8.28
C ILE A 321 -15.42 9.81 -6.91
N SER A 322 -15.18 10.67 -5.94
CA SER A 322 -14.91 10.31 -4.55
C SER A 322 -15.53 11.31 -3.57
N LEU A 323 -15.61 10.91 -2.31
CA LEU A 323 -15.93 11.77 -1.18
C LEU A 323 -15.11 13.06 -1.19
N VAL A 324 -13.79 12.98 -1.47
CA VAL A 324 -12.91 14.16 -1.54
C VAL A 324 -13.40 15.13 -2.60
N SER A 325 -13.59 14.65 -3.84
CA SER A 325 -14.00 15.49 -4.96
C SER A 325 -15.39 16.12 -4.76
N ILE A 326 -16.32 15.35 -4.19
CA ILE A 326 -17.70 15.78 -3.95
C ILE A 326 -17.77 16.79 -2.81
N LEU A 327 -17.06 16.54 -1.69
CA LEU A 327 -17.02 17.50 -0.59
C LEU A 327 -16.29 18.78 -0.98
N LYS A 328 -15.20 18.68 -1.77
CA LYS A 328 -14.50 19.86 -2.30
C LYS A 328 -15.43 20.75 -3.14
N ALA A 329 -16.22 20.15 -4.03
CA ALA A 329 -17.23 20.86 -4.81
C ALA A 329 -18.40 21.41 -3.98
N ASN A 330 -18.52 20.98 -2.72
CA ASN A 330 -19.48 21.47 -1.73
C ASN A 330 -18.84 22.38 -0.67
N GLU A 331 -17.72 23.02 -1.05
CA GLU A 331 -16.99 24.03 -0.29
C GLU A 331 -16.28 23.55 0.98
N TYR A 332 -16.09 22.23 1.12
CA TYR A 332 -15.23 21.70 2.17
C TYR A 332 -13.76 22.01 1.87
N THR A 333 -13.02 22.38 2.92
CA THR A 333 -11.55 22.31 2.87
C THR A 333 -11.13 20.85 3.04
N THR A 334 -10.50 20.27 2.02
CA THR A 334 -10.10 18.85 2.03
C THR A 334 -8.60 18.71 2.29
N SER A 335 -8.22 17.92 3.29
CA SER A 335 -6.83 17.72 3.70
C SER A 335 -6.51 16.24 3.88
N PHE A 336 -5.31 15.83 3.48
CA PHE A 336 -4.73 14.51 3.73
C PHE A 336 -3.47 14.67 4.59
N TYR A 337 -3.33 13.84 5.62
CA TYR A 337 -2.23 13.86 6.57
C TYR A 337 -1.61 12.46 6.68
N CYS A 338 -0.31 12.36 6.50
CA CYS A 338 0.46 11.14 6.69
C CYS A 338 1.89 11.44 7.17
N GLY A 339 2.55 10.44 7.76
CA GLY A 339 3.93 10.56 8.24
C GLY A 339 4.98 10.20 7.20
N ASP A 340 4.60 9.46 6.17
CA ASP A 340 5.44 8.93 5.09
C ASP A 340 5.42 9.83 3.84
N GLU A 341 6.09 9.41 2.78
CA GLU A 341 5.99 10.06 1.48
C GLU A 341 4.63 9.75 0.80
N SER A 342 3.90 10.79 0.39
CA SER A 342 2.62 10.60 -0.29
C SER A 342 2.74 9.98 -1.70
N SER A 343 3.95 9.94 -2.28
CA SER A 343 4.30 9.22 -3.52
C SER A 343 4.33 7.71 -3.35
N PHE A 344 4.63 7.20 -2.15
CA PHE A 344 4.61 5.76 -1.88
C PHE A 344 3.22 5.19 -2.13
N ASP A 345 3.12 4.06 -2.83
CA ASP A 345 1.86 3.46 -3.32
C ASP A 345 1.01 4.42 -4.18
N ARG A 346 1.61 5.48 -4.75
CA ARG A 346 0.95 6.48 -5.61
C ARG A 346 -0.28 7.14 -5.00
N LYS A 347 -0.35 7.23 -3.66
CA LYS A 347 -1.48 7.85 -2.94
C LYS A 347 -1.75 9.27 -3.47
N ILE A 348 -0.68 10.04 -3.70
CA ILE A 348 -0.77 11.41 -4.21
C ILE A 348 -1.49 11.52 -5.56
N ASN A 349 -1.31 10.58 -6.48
CA ASN A 349 -1.95 10.61 -7.81
C ASN A 349 -3.47 10.53 -7.67
N PHE A 350 -3.95 9.62 -6.81
CA PHE A 350 -5.36 9.50 -6.49
C PHE A 350 -5.90 10.74 -5.78
N LEU A 351 -5.18 11.27 -4.79
CA LEU A 351 -5.62 12.44 -4.04
C LEU A 351 -5.71 13.69 -4.94
N GLU A 352 -4.72 13.91 -5.81
CA GLU A 352 -4.71 15.03 -6.77
C GLU A 352 -5.83 14.94 -7.80
N TYR A 353 -6.03 13.76 -8.37
CA TYR A 353 -7.14 13.50 -9.30
C TYR A 353 -8.48 13.89 -8.67
N ASN A 354 -8.64 13.55 -7.39
CA ASN A 354 -9.85 13.86 -6.61
C ASN A 354 -9.89 15.30 -6.05
N GLY A 355 -8.92 16.14 -6.40
CA GLY A 355 -8.93 17.56 -6.06
C GLY A 355 -8.61 17.86 -4.59
N ILE A 356 -7.86 16.98 -3.91
CA ILE A 356 -7.36 17.27 -2.56
C ILE A 356 -6.69 18.66 -2.55
N GLU A 357 -6.99 19.45 -1.52
CA GLU A 357 -6.45 20.82 -1.46
C GLU A 357 -5.10 20.87 -0.74
N ASN A 358 -4.97 20.08 0.33
CA ASN A 358 -3.81 20.10 1.20
C ASN A 358 -3.31 18.68 1.45
N VAL A 359 -2.10 18.36 1.01
CA VAL A 359 -1.40 17.12 1.38
C VAL A 359 -0.28 17.47 2.36
N ILE A 360 -0.31 16.90 3.55
CA ILE A 360 0.67 17.08 4.62
C ILE A 360 1.36 15.74 4.82
N ASP A 361 2.43 15.53 4.08
CA ASP A 361 3.28 14.34 4.13
C ASP A 361 4.62 14.68 4.81
N VAL A 362 5.56 13.71 4.83
CA VAL A 362 6.88 13.84 5.47
C VAL A 362 7.60 15.16 5.15
N ASN A 363 7.39 15.74 3.96
CA ASN A 363 8.07 16.96 3.50
C ASN A 363 7.54 18.25 4.14
N LYS A 364 6.44 18.17 4.92
CA LYS A 364 5.81 19.34 5.58
C LYS A 364 5.98 19.35 7.10
N PHE A 365 6.68 18.39 7.67
CA PHE A 365 7.04 18.39 9.08
C PHE A 365 8.26 19.29 9.30
N GLY A 366 8.16 20.17 10.29
CA GLY A 366 9.24 21.11 10.62
C GLY A 366 10.22 20.54 11.66
N PRO A 367 11.24 21.31 12.07
CA PRO A 367 12.25 20.86 13.03
C PRO A 367 11.72 20.62 14.46
N GLY A 368 10.46 20.92 14.74
CA GLY A 368 9.81 20.65 16.03
C GLY A 368 9.20 19.25 16.13
N TYR A 369 9.30 18.44 15.09
CA TYR A 369 8.73 17.10 15.01
C TYR A 369 9.83 16.05 15.02
N VAL A 370 9.58 14.88 15.63
CA VAL A 370 10.57 13.81 15.76
C VAL A 370 10.23 12.65 14.82
N LYS A 371 11.10 12.40 13.84
CA LYS A 371 10.97 11.26 12.91
C LYS A 371 11.32 9.95 13.62
N THR A 372 10.73 8.83 13.20
CA THR A 372 11.21 7.50 13.60
C THR A 372 12.67 7.32 13.20
N LYS A 373 13.46 6.64 14.04
CA LYS A 373 14.89 6.45 13.80
C LYS A 373 15.12 5.68 12.50
N GLU A 374 16.19 6.03 11.79
CA GLU A 374 16.66 5.24 10.65
C GLU A 374 17.17 3.87 11.10
N ASN A 375 16.90 2.85 10.30
CA ASN A 375 17.46 1.52 10.47
C ASN A 375 18.96 1.51 10.08
N SER A 376 19.61 0.35 10.18
CA SER A 376 21.05 0.22 9.85
C SER A 376 21.40 0.58 8.39
N GLY A 377 20.41 0.62 7.50
CA GLY A 377 20.55 1.02 6.10
C GLY A 377 20.22 2.49 5.82
N GLY A 378 19.98 3.31 6.85
CA GLY A 378 19.63 4.73 6.70
C GLY A 378 18.17 4.98 6.31
N PHE A 379 17.30 3.94 6.33
CA PHE A 379 15.90 4.09 5.96
C PHE A 379 15.01 4.37 7.17
N SER A 380 14.04 5.29 7.04
CA SER A 380 12.97 5.54 8.00
C SER A 380 11.68 5.90 7.27
N TRP A 381 10.60 5.20 7.61
CA TRP A 381 9.27 5.42 7.01
C TRP A 381 8.78 6.85 7.14
N GLY A 382 9.07 7.54 8.25
CA GLY A 382 8.41 8.82 8.47
C GLY A 382 8.22 9.21 9.93
N TYR A 383 7.24 10.09 10.12
CA TYR A 383 6.81 10.55 11.43
C TYR A 383 5.79 9.59 12.06
N PRO A 384 5.93 9.27 13.34
CA PRO A 384 5.02 8.37 14.05
C PRO A 384 3.67 9.05 14.34
N ASP A 385 2.70 8.25 14.77
CA ASP A 385 1.29 8.67 14.89
C ASP A 385 1.06 9.90 15.77
N ASP A 386 1.72 10.00 16.93
CA ASP A 386 1.62 11.16 17.81
C ASP A 386 2.05 12.46 17.11
N GLU A 387 3.09 12.39 16.26
CA GLU A 387 3.58 13.52 15.48
C GLU A 387 2.63 13.86 14.32
N ILE A 388 2.04 12.85 13.65
CA ILE A 388 1.01 13.05 12.62
C ILE A 388 -0.20 13.78 13.23
N PHE A 389 -0.67 13.36 14.41
CA PHE A 389 -1.81 13.98 15.07
C PHE A 389 -1.49 15.39 15.59
N LYS A 390 -0.31 15.62 16.19
CA LYS A 390 0.15 16.97 16.56
C LYS A 390 0.23 17.89 15.33
N LYS A 391 0.75 17.38 14.22
CA LYS A 391 0.83 18.12 12.96
C LYS A 391 -0.56 18.40 12.41
N THR A 392 -1.48 17.44 12.51
CA THR A 392 -2.86 17.63 12.10
C THR A 392 -3.48 18.80 12.86
N LEU A 393 -3.45 18.76 14.20
CA LEU A 393 -3.99 19.79 15.09
C LEU A 393 -3.40 21.18 14.83
N SER A 394 -2.10 21.29 14.55
CA SER A 394 -1.45 22.58 14.30
C SER A 394 -1.85 23.25 12.98
N GLU A 395 -2.41 22.48 12.04
CA GLU A 395 -2.82 22.99 10.73
C GLU A 395 -4.31 23.39 10.69
N LEU A 396 -5.14 22.96 11.64
CA LEU A 396 -6.60 23.12 11.58
C LEU A 396 -7.05 24.58 11.69
N ASP A 397 -6.43 25.38 12.56
CA ASP A 397 -6.83 26.77 12.82
C ASP A 397 -6.69 27.68 11.57
N SER A 398 -5.83 27.29 10.64
CA SER A 398 -5.60 28.03 9.40
C SER A 398 -6.60 27.71 8.29
N LYS A 399 -7.52 26.75 8.52
CA LYS A 399 -8.37 26.17 7.47
C LYS A 399 -9.83 26.56 7.64
N LYS A 400 -10.48 26.87 6.51
CA LYS A 400 -11.90 27.24 6.46
C LYS A 400 -12.79 26.02 6.78
N LEU A 401 -13.80 26.20 7.63
CA LEU A 401 -14.86 25.21 7.89
C LEU A 401 -15.95 25.25 6.78
N PRO A 402 -16.66 24.13 6.50
CA PRO A 402 -16.42 22.79 7.05
C PRO A 402 -15.21 22.11 6.41
N ARG A 403 -14.69 21.06 7.05
CA ARG A 403 -13.45 20.37 6.65
C ARG A 403 -13.66 18.87 6.47
N LEU A 404 -12.95 18.31 5.50
CA LEU A 404 -12.68 16.88 5.41
C LEU A 404 -11.19 16.69 5.72
N ASP A 405 -10.88 16.03 6.82
CA ASP A 405 -9.53 15.61 7.15
C ASP A 405 -9.41 14.09 7.04
N VAL A 406 -8.56 13.62 6.14
CA VAL A 406 -8.20 12.21 6.04
C VAL A 406 -6.81 12.04 6.66
N ILE A 407 -6.74 11.33 7.78
CA ILE A 407 -5.54 11.10 8.55
C ILE A 407 -5.19 9.62 8.43
N MET A 408 -3.99 9.34 7.97
CA MET A 408 -3.49 7.98 7.81
C MET A 408 -2.29 7.79 8.74
N THR A 409 -2.40 6.82 9.65
CA THR A 409 -1.35 6.52 10.63
C THR A 409 -0.23 5.70 10.00
N LEU A 410 0.88 5.50 10.71
CA LEU A 410 2.10 4.87 10.19
C LEU A 410 2.79 3.93 11.20
N THR A 411 2.70 4.19 12.51
CA THR A 411 3.56 3.52 13.51
C THR A 411 3.42 2.00 13.54
N ASN A 412 2.23 1.48 13.29
CA ASN A 412 1.95 0.05 13.32
C ASN A 412 2.41 -0.66 12.03
N HIS A 413 3.65 -0.44 11.63
CA HIS A 413 4.28 -0.98 10.43
C HIS A 413 5.70 -1.47 10.74
N GLU A 414 6.19 -2.50 10.05
CA GLU A 414 7.56 -2.99 10.20
C GLU A 414 8.59 -1.87 9.95
N PRO A 415 9.66 -1.73 10.77
CA PRO A 415 10.14 -2.67 11.80
C PRO A 415 9.57 -2.41 13.22
N PHE A 416 8.39 -1.78 13.35
CA PHE A 416 7.73 -1.50 14.63
C PHE A 416 8.57 -0.63 15.56
N ASP A 417 9.19 0.42 15.01
CA ASP A 417 10.00 1.38 15.76
C ASP A 417 9.33 2.75 15.85
N PHE A 418 9.52 3.42 16.98
CA PHE A 418 8.92 4.72 17.29
C PHE A 418 9.61 5.39 18.48
N PRO A 419 9.52 6.72 18.62
CA PRO A 419 10.04 7.42 19.79
C PRO A 419 9.45 6.87 21.10
N SER A 420 10.29 6.70 22.12
CA SER A 420 9.91 6.17 23.44
C SER A 420 9.46 4.68 23.44
N LYS A 421 9.82 3.88 22.43
CA LYS A 421 9.54 2.43 22.37
C LYS A 421 9.82 1.68 23.67
N GLN A 422 10.95 1.96 24.34
CA GLN A 422 11.33 1.32 25.60
C GLN A 422 10.31 1.55 26.74
N GLU A 423 9.63 2.69 26.78
CA GLU A 423 8.58 2.95 27.76
C GLU A 423 7.34 2.09 27.47
N TYR A 424 6.95 1.97 26.20
CA TYR A 424 5.79 1.17 25.80
C TYR A 424 6.02 -0.33 25.95
N LEU A 425 7.26 -0.81 25.74
CA LEU A 425 7.63 -2.18 26.07
C LEU A 425 7.42 -2.49 27.56
N LYS A 426 7.76 -1.56 28.46
CA LYS A 426 7.47 -1.69 29.91
C LYS A 426 5.96 -1.66 30.19
N LYS A 427 5.17 -0.92 29.42
CA LYS A 427 3.69 -0.94 29.53
C LYS A 427 3.13 -2.32 29.14
N VAL A 428 3.65 -2.94 28.08
CA VAL A 428 3.30 -4.33 27.73
C VAL A 428 3.63 -5.28 28.88
N ASP A 429 4.84 -5.20 29.44
CA ASP A 429 5.25 -6.02 30.60
C ASP A 429 4.29 -5.85 31.79
N LYS A 430 3.87 -4.62 32.06
CA LYS A 430 2.92 -4.33 33.14
C LYS A 430 1.54 -4.95 32.88
N ILE A 431 1.07 -4.95 31.63
CA ILE A 431 -0.22 -5.55 31.25
C ILE A 431 -0.17 -7.07 31.45
N ILE A 432 0.85 -7.75 30.90
CA ILE A 432 0.96 -9.22 30.98
C ILE A 432 1.27 -9.74 32.39
N ASN A 433 1.83 -8.90 33.27
CA ASN A 433 2.12 -9.25 34.67
C ASN A 433 1.03 -8.79 35.64
N SER A 434 -0.04 -8.15 35.15
CA SER A 434 -1.18 -7.79 35.99
C SER A 434 -2.09 -8.99 36.28
N ASN A 435 -2.97 -8.86 37.27
CA ASN A 435 -4.01 -9.86 37.57
C ASN A 435 -5.17 -9.86 36.56
N ARG A 436 -5.01 -9.22 35.39
CA ARG A 436 -6.02 -9.22 34.34
C ARG A 436 -5.96 -10.54 33.56
N THR A 437 -7.10 -11.17 33.37
CA THR A 437 -7.22 -12.30 32.45
C THR A 437 -7.12 -11.80 31.00
N LEU A 438 -6.04 -12.15 30.32
CA LEU A 438 -5.90 -12.03 28.87
C LEU A 438 -6.28 -13.36 28.22
N GLU A 439 -6.91 -13.30 27.04
CA GLU A 439 -7.20 -14.51 26.26
C GLU A 439 -5.92 -15.07 25.60
N VAL A 440 -5.03 -14.17 25.18
CA VAL A 440 -3.71 -14.51 24.64
C VAL A 440 -2.70 -14.87 25.75
N SER A 441 -1.83 -15.85 25.47
CA SER A 441 -0.79 -16.29 26.40
C SER A 441 0.34 -15.26 26.57
N LYS A 442 1.01 -15.25 27.73
CA LYS A 442 2.17 -14.37 27.97
C LYS A 442 3.32 -14.62 26.97
N SER A 443 3.54 -15.88 26.60
CA SER A 443 4.57 -16.27 25.63
C SER A 443 4.31 -15.66 24.26
N GLU A 444 3.05 -15.70 23.82
CA GLU A 444 2.63 -15.15 22.54
C GLU A 444 2.71 -13.61 22.53
N VAL A 445 2.32 -12.95 23.63
CA VAL A 445 2.54 -11.49 23.78
C VAL A 445 4.02 -11.14 23.73
N ASN A 446 4.88 -11.91 24.40
CA ASN A 446 6.32 -11.69 24.37
C ASN A 446 6.94 -11.89 22.97
N THR A 447 6.39 -12.83 22.18
CA THR A 447 6.84 -13.09 20.81
C THR A 447 6.59 -11.88 19.91
N TYR A 448 5.45 -11.21 20.08
CA TYR A 448 5.05 -10.03 19.29
C TYR A 448 5.10 -8.73 20.10
N LYS A 449 6.00 -8.63 21.09
CA LYS A 449 5.99 -7.55 22.09
C LYS A 449 6.09 -6.15 21.49
N ASP A 450 6.91 -6.00 20.45
CA ASP A 450 7.09 -4.74 19.72
C ASP A 450 5.79 -4.26 19.05
N ILE A 451 4.99 -5.20 18.54
CA ILE A 451 3.69 -4.92 17.91
C ILE A 451 2.69 -4.45 18.96
N PHE A 452 2.59 -5.16 20.09
CA PHE A 452 1.73 -4.72 21.20
C PHE A 452 2.14 -3.35 21.75
N ALA A 453 3.43 -3.04 21.75
CA ALA A 453 3.93 -1.71 22.10
C ALA A 453 3.52 -0.65 21.07
N CYS A 454 3.57 -0.95 19.76
CA CYS A 454 3.06 -0.08 18.69
C CYS A 454 1.56 0.16 18.81
N LEU A 455 0.77 -0.89 19.09
CA LEU A 455 -0.69 -0.77 19.29
C LEU A 455 -1.02 0.16 20.45
N LEU A 456 -0.33 0.01 21.58
CA LEU A 456 -0.50 0.92 22.73
C LEU A 456 -0.08 2.35 22.41
N TYR A 457 0.99 2.54 21.63
CA TYR A 457 1.43 3.88 21.19
C TYR A 457 0.40 4.52 20.27
N THR A 458 -0.10 3.77 19.30
CA THR A 458 -1.12 4.19 18.33
C THR A 458 -2.42 4.57 19.04
N ASP A 459 -2.90 3.69 19.92
CA ASP A 459 -4.11 3.92 20.73
C ASP A 459 -3.98 5.17 21.62
N ASN A 460 -2.83 5.35 22.28
CA ASN A 460 -2.55 6.55 23.07
C ASN A 460 -2.44 7.82 22.21
N SER A 461 -1.91 7.71 21.00
CA SER A 461 -1.81 8.83 20.05
C SER A 461 -3.21 9.27 19.58
N ILE A 462 -4.10 8.31 19.27
CA ILE A 462 -5.51 8.56 18.96
C ILE A 462 -6.21 9.19 20.17
N LYS A 463 -5.98 8.67 21.39
CA LYS A 463 -6.50 9.26 22.63
C LYS A 463 -6.12 10.74 22.75
N ASN A 464 -4.83 11.04 22.64
CA ASN A 464 -4.31 12.41 22.75
C ASN A 464 -4.91 13.33 21.67
N PHE A 465 -5.04 12.83 20.44
CA PHE A 465 -5.68 13.57 19.35
C PHE A 465 -7.12 13.91 19.67
N MET A 466 -7.92 12.90 20.05
CA MET A 466 -9.35 13.07 20.32
C MET A 466 -9.60 13.94 21.56
N GLU A 467 -8.80 13.79 22.62
CA GLU A 467 -8.87 14.65 23.82
C GLU A 467 -8.44 16.10 23.55
N SER A 468 -7.54 16.32 22.59
CA SER A 468 -7.15 17.67 22.17
C SER A 468 -8.19 18.27 21.23
N TYR A 469 -8.71 17.47 20.29
CA TYR A 469 -9.75 17.89 19.35
C TYR A 469 -11.06 18.22 20.08
N SER A 470 -11.41 17.48 21.14
CA SER A 470 -12.65 17.71 21.91
C SER A 470 -12.73 19.08 22.58
N LYS A 471 -11.58 19.75 22.77
CA LYS A 471 -11.47 21.11 23.31
C LYS A 471 -11.70 22.20 22.25
N ARG A 472 -11.80 21.83 20.98
CA ARG A 472 -11.96 22.77 19.87
C ARG A 472 -13.42 23.20 19.71
N PRO A 473 -13.70 24.47 19.33
CA PRO A 473 -15.07 24.96 19.17
C PRO A 473 -15.93 24.13 18.21
N GLU A 474 -15.32 23.63 17.14
CA GLU A 474 -16.00 22.88 16.08
C GLU A 474 -16.25 21.40 16.41
N PHE A 475 -15.77 20.89 17.56
CA PHE A 475 -15.95 19.49 17.95
C PHE A 475 -17.43 19.08 17.99
N GLN A 476 -18.30 19.96 18.50
CA GLN A 476 -19.74 19.73 18.63
C GLN A 476 -20.47 19.56 17.28
N ASN A 477 -19.82 19.88 16.16
CA ASN A 477 -20.33 19.67 14.81
C ASN A 477 -19.30 18.90 13.96
N THR A 478 -18.75 17.81 14.51
CA THR A 478 -17.75 16.96 13.83
C THR A 478 -18.15 15.48 13.88
N ILE A 479 -18.02 14.78 12.76
CA ILE A 479 -18.18 13.34 12.63
C ILE A 479 -16.81 12.70 12.45
N PHE A 480 -16.46 11.76 13.31
CA PHE A 480 -15.25 10.97 13.24
C PHE A 480 -15.57 9.59 12.67
N VAL A 481 -14.82 9.18 11.64
CA VAL A 481 -14.86 7.82 11.08
C VAL A 481 -13.51 7.19 11.34
N ILE A 482 -13.46 6.14 12.16
CA ILE A 482 -12.21 5.47 12.55
C ILE A 482 -12.27 4.02 12.08
N THR A 483 -11.29 3.57 11.31
CA THR A 483 -11.22 2.19 10.82
C THR A 483 -9.79 1.75 10.58
N GLY A 484 -9.53 0.45 10.63
CA GLY A 484 -8.28 -0.10 10.13
C GLY A 484 -8.24 -0.11 8.59
N ASP A 485 -7.06 0.05 8.01
CA ASP A 485 -6.88 -0.12 6.57
C ASP A 485 -6.82 -1.61 6.17
N HIS A 486 -6.22 -2.44 7.02
CA HIS A 486 -6.25 -3.90 7.01
C HIS A 486 -5.74 -4.43 8.36
N ARG A 487 -5.75 -5.74 8.53
CA ARG A 487 -5.14 -6.40 9.68
C ARG A 487 -3.61 -6.50 9.53
N LEU A 488 -2.85 -6.25 10.60
CA LEU A 488 -1.38 -6.31 10.59
C LEU A 488 -0.82 -7.71 10.22
N ILE A 489 0.31 -7.81 9.52
CA ILE A 489 1.20 -8.99 9.49
C ILE A 489 2.44 -8.58 10.29
N PRO A 490 2.98 -9.32 11.28
CA PRO A 490 3.19 -10.78 11.34
C PRO A 490 2.50 -11.58 12.48
N VAL A 491 1.55 -11.02 13.22
CA VAL A 491 0.85 -11.78 14.28
C VAL A 491 0.15 -13.01 13.68
N ALA A 492 0.13 -14.16 14.35
CA ALA A 492 -0.55 -15.35 13.83
C ALA A 492 -2.04 -15.06 13.56
N GLN A 493 -2.58 -15.54 12.43
CA GLN A 493 -3.99 -15.33 12.08
C GLN A 493 -4.83 -16.53 12.54
N LYS A 494 -6.00 -16.28 13.12
CA LYS A 494 -6.92 -17.35 13.51
C LYS A 494 -7.47 -18.13 12.30
N ASP A 495 -7.75 -17.43 11.20
CA ASP A 495 -8.34 -17.98 9.99
C ASP A 495 -8.14 -17.03 8.78
N LYS A 496 -8.68 -17.42 7.61
CA LYS A 496 -8.55 -16.66 6.34
C LYS A 496 -9.36 -15.35 6.31
N LEU A 497 -10.38 -15.18 7.14
CA LEU A 497 -11.23 -13.99 7.19
C LEU A 497 -10.58 -12.89 8.04
N CYS A 498 -9.86 -13.29 9.08
CA CYS A 498 -9.15 -12.41 10.01
C CYS A 498 -8.26 -11.37 9.30
N ARG A 499 -7.65 -11.73 8.17
CA ARG A 499 -6.86 -10.82 7.30
C ARG A 499 -7.57 -9.51 6.95
N PHE A 500 -8.89 -9.58 6.80
CA PHE A 500 -9.71 -8.48 6.31
C PHE A 500 -10.60 -7.90 7.40
N HIS A 501 -10.69 -8.51 8.58
CA HIS A 501 -11.57 -8.05 9.65
C HIS A 501 -10.96 -6.85 10.36
N VAL A 502 -11.55 -5.67 10.18
CA VAL A 502 -11.10 -4.39 10.76
C VAL A 502 -12.27 -3.73 11.49
N PRO A 503 -12.04 -2.92 12.54
CA PRO A 503 -13.13 -2.24 13.21
C PRO A 503 -13.65 -1.06 12.38
N LEU A 504 -14.91 -0.67 12.57
CA LEU A 504 -15.44 0.62 12.12
C LEU A 504 -16.16 1.31 13.26
N TYR A 505 -15.74 2.54 13.55
CA TYR A 505 -16.39 3.46 14.47
C TYR A 505 -16.88 4.67 13.70
N ILE A 506 -18.13 5.06 13.91
CA ILE A 506 -18.60 6.42 13.64
C ILE A 506 -18.91 7.06 15.00
N TYR A 507 -18.04 7.99 15.41
CA TYR A 507 -18.16 8.73 16.67
C TYR A 507 -18.50 10.19 16.38
N SER A 508 -19.44 10.77 17.12
CA SER A 508 -19.75 12.20 17.01
C SER A 508 -20.52 12.69 18.24
N PRO A 509 -20.30 13.95 18.69
CA PRO A 509 -21.20 14.61 19.64
C PRO A 509 -22.63 14.79 19.10
N LEU A 510 -22.84 14.63 17.80
CA LEU A 510 -24.17 14.69 17.16
C LEU A 510 -24.95 13.37 17.30
N LEU A 511 -24.37 12.30 17.85
CA LEU A 511 -25.08 11.04 18.01
C LEU A 511 -26.17 11.16 19.07
N LYS A 512 -27.41 10.85 18.69
CA LYS A 512 -28.56 10.71 19.60
C LYS A 512 -28.34 9.57 20.60
N LYS A 513 -27.76 8.47 20.11
CA LYS A 513 -27.39 7.30 20.90
C LYS A 513 -26.27 6.49 20.24
N PRO A 514 -25.41 5.84 21.02
CA PRO A 514 -24.48 4.82 20.52
C PRO A 514 -25.26 3.55 20.12
N GLN A 515 -24.68 2.75 19.23
CA GLN A 515 -25.28 1.50 18.76
C GLN A 515 -24.23 0.57 18.15
N SER A 516 -24.31 -0.73 18.47
CA SER A 516 -23.52 -1.76 17.78
C SER A 516 -24.34 -2.48 16.71
N PHE A 517 -23.66 -2.88 15.63
CA PHE A 517 -24.21 -3.62 14.50
C PHE A 517 -23.41 -4.89 14.24
N LYS A 518 -24.10 -6.01 14.09
CA LYS A 518 -23.52 -7.30 13.67
C LYS A 518 -23.70 -7.58 12.18
N SER A 519 -24.44 -6.74 11.46
CA SER A 519 -24.50 -6.83 10.01
C SER A 519 -23.12 -6.59 9.39
N VAL A 520 -22.86 -7.32 8.31
CA VAL A 520 -21.59 -7.24 7.59
C VAL A 520 -21.59 -5.99 6.71
N SER A 521 -20.50 -5.23 6.75
CA SER A 521 -20.24 -4.12 5.82
C SER A 521 -18.73 -4.01 5.55
N SER A 522 -18.35 -3.19 4.58
CA SER A 522 -16.97 -3.06 4.09
C SER A 522 -16.54 -1.61 3.88
N HIS A 523 -15.25 -1.38 3.56
CA HIS A 523 -14.77 -0.04 3.20
C HIS A 523 -15.59 0.62 2.09
N TRP A 524 -16.07 -0.14 1.11
CA TRP A 524 -16.95 0.33 0.04
C TRP A 524 -18.27 0.95 0.53
N ASP A 525 -18.69 0.68 1.76
CA ASP A 525 -19.96 1.13 2.31
C ASP A 525 -19.85 2.50 3.02
N ILE A 526 -18.63 2.97 3.34
CA ILE A 526 -18.41 4.22 4.08
C ILE A 526 -18.86 5.44 3.26
N THR A 527 -18.29 5.64 2.07
CA THR A 527 -18.58 6.81 1.23
C THR A 527 -20.06 6.92 0.83
N PRO A 528 -20.73 5.84 0.33
CA PRO A 528 -22.15 5.90 0.02
C PRO A 528 -22.99 6.34 1.21
N SER A 529 -22.74 5.79 2.40
CA SER A 529 -23.49 6.12 3.62
C SER A 529 -23.30 7.57 4.05
N LEU A 530 -22.06 8.04 4.05
CA LEU A 530 -21.74 9.39 4.48
C LEU A 530 -22.28 10.43 3.51
N LEU A 531 -22.20 10.19 2.19
CA LEU A 531 -22.76 11.10 1.20
C LEU A 531 -24.29 11.10 1.19
N SER A 532 -24.94 9.94 1.31
CA SER A 532 -26.40 9.86 1.46
C SER A 532 -26.86 10.65 2.68
N PHE A 533 -26.18 10.49 3.82
CA PHE A 533 -26.44 11.28 5.02
C PHE A 533 -26.24 12.79 4.78
N LEU A 534 -25.11 13.21 4.24
CA LEU A 534 -24.81 14.63 4.07
C LEU A 534 -25.74 15.32 3.06
N MET A 535 -25.99 14.70 1.89
CA MET A 535 -26.79 15.33 0.84
C MET A 535 -28.29 15.35 1.14
N ASN A 536 -28.80 14.40 1.94
CA ASN A 536 -30.21 14.38 2.31
C ASN A 536 -30.54 15.35 3.45
N ASN A 537 -29.55 15.67 4.30
CA ASN A 537 -29.77 16.46 5.52
C ASN A 537 -29.18 17.88 5.48
N TYR A 538 -28.29 18.18 4.53
CA TYR A 538 -27.62 19.48 4.44
C TYR A 538 -27.70 20.09 3.03
N LYS A 539 -27.58 21.42 2.95
CA LYS A 539 -27.56 22.15 1.67
C LYS A 539 -26.28 21.84 0.89
N MET A 540 -26.38 20.94 -0.08
CA MET A 540 -25.30 20.52 -0.97
C MET A 540 -25.77 20.51 -2.43
N ASN A 541 -24.81 20.62 -3.34
CA ASN A 541 -24.99 20.36 -4.76
C ASN A 541 -25.45 18.91 -4.93
N LYS A 542 -26.74 18.74 -5.26
CA LYS A 542 -27.36 17.42 -5.38
C LYS A 542 -26.74 16.64 -6.54
N MET A 543 -26.55 15.35 -6.31
CA MET A 543 -26.20 14.40 -7.36
C MET A 543 -27.44 13.63 -7.77
N GLU A 544 -27.66 13.50 -9.08
CA GLU A 544 -28.73 12.64 -9.60
C GLU A 544 -28.27 11.18 -9.72
N LYS A 545 -26.97 10.96 -9.92
CA LYS A 545 -26.38 9.65 -10.23
C LYS A 545 -25.10 9.40 -9.44
N THR A 546 -24.83 8.12 -9.15
CA THR A 546 -23.63 7.62 -8.47
C THR A 546 -23.06 6.42 -9.20
N THR A 547 -21.85 6.00 -8.82
CA THR A 547 -21.11 4.89 -9.47
C THR A 547 -20.38 4.02 -8.45
N TRP A 548 -20.98 3.81 -7.27
CA TRP A 548 -20.37 3.08 -6.17
C TRP A 548 -20.43 1.57 -6.38
N MET A 549 -19.42 0.85 -5.91
CA MET A 549 -19.39 -0.61 -5.91
C MET A 549 -20.37 -1.23 -4.91
N SER A 550 -20.75 -0.48 -3.87
CA SER A 550 -21.73 -0.91 -2.86
C SER A 550 -22.81 0.16 -2.59
N SER A 551 -23.85 -0.23 -1.86
CA SER A 551 -25.03 0.59 -1.58
C SER A 551 -24.99 1.36 -0.26
N GLY A 552 -24.01 1.12 0.62
CA GLY A 552 -23.90 1.77 1.94
C GLY A 552 -23.99 0.77 3.10
N LEU A 553 -23.77 1.27 4.32
CA LEU A 553 -23.63 0.48 5.54
C LEU A 553 -24.95 -0.20 5.89
N ASP A 554 -24.86 -1.45 6.34
CA ASP A 554 -25.99 -2.13 6.94
C ASP A 554 -26.01 -1.82 8.45
N THR A 555 -27.08 -1.21 8.93
CA THR A 555 -27.26 -0.80 10.34
C THR A 555 -28.16 -1.76 11.11
N VAL A 556 -28.11 -3.05 10.81
CA VAL A 556 -28.89 -4.08 11.52
C VAL A 556 -28.09 -4.71 12.66
N GLN A 557 -28.71 -4.78 13.82
CA GLN A 557 -28.06 -5.29 15.05
C GLN A 557 -27.79 -6.81 15.00
N LYS A 558 -28.50 -7.54 14.13
CA LYS A 558 -28.36 -9.00 13.97
C LYS A 558 -27.39 -9.32 12.86
N PHE A 559 -26.70 -10.46 12.99
CA PHE A 559 -25.82 -10.97 11.95
C PHE A 559 -26.60 -11.22 10.66
N ARG A 560 -26.18 -10.55 9.60
CA ARG A 560 -26.60 -10.78 8.22
C ARG A 560 -25.59 -10.14 7.28
N ASN A 561 -25.61 -10.53 6.02
CA ASN A 561 -24.84 -9.89 4.97
C ASN A 561 -25.74 -9.69 3.74
N ILE A 562 -25.91 -8.43 3.33
CA ILE A 562 -26.66 -8.06 2.13
C ILE A 562 -25.73 -7.73 0.94
N HIS A 563 -24.42 -7.72 1.17
CA HIS A 563 -23.41 -7.30 0.20
C HIS A 563 -22.76 -8.49 -0.50
N LYS A 564 -22.23 -8.22 -1.70
CA LYS A 564 -21.25 -9.06 -2.40
C LYS A 564 -19.91 -8.35 -2.32
N ILE A 565 -18.98 -8.90 -1.55
CA ILE A 565 -17.71 -8.26 -1.23
C ILE A 565 -16.59 -9.13 -1.80
N PRO A 566 -16.27 -9.02 -3.10
CA PRO A 566 -14.99 -9.51 -3.60
C PRO A 566 -13.87 -8.77 -2.85
N ILE A 567 -12.75 -9.42 -2.60
CA ILE A 567 -11.63 -8.85 -1.84
C ILE A 567 -10.35 -9.06 -2.62
N MET A 568 -9.49 -8.04 -2.65
CA MET A 568 -8.15 -8.11 -3.24
C MET A 568 -7.10 -8.26 -2.15
N GLN A 569 -6.66 -9.49 -1.87
CA GLN A 569 -5.70 -9.73 -0.78
C GLN A 569 -4.38 -8.97 -0.98
N ASN A 570 -3.76 -9.11 -2.16
CA ASN A 570 -2.53 -8.43 -2.57
C ASN A 570 -2.73 -7.82 -3.97
N LYS A 571 -1.85 -6.88 -4.38
CA LYS A 571 -1.88 -6.25 -5.72
C LYS A 571 -1.95 -7.33 -6.80
N GLY A 572 -3.01 -7.38 -7.62
CA GLY A 572 -3.16 -8.40 -8.67
C GLY A 572 -4.17 -9.51 -8.42
N SER A 573 -4.59 -9.70 -7.17
CA SER A 573 -5.22 -10.97 -6.76
C SER A 573 -6.57 -10.75 -6.07
N ILE A 574 -7.65 -10.81 -6.84
CA ILE A 574 -9.04 -10.82 -6.33
C ILE A 574 -9.50 -12.27 -6.15
N ASN A 575 -9.09 -12.92 -5.07
CA ASN A 575 -9.26 -14.37 -4.92
C ASN A 575 -10.29 -14.77 -3.84
N GLU A 576 -10.86 -13.77 -3.17
CA GLU A 576 -11.76 -13.92 -2.05
C GLU A 576 -13.10 -13.26 -2.37
N LEU A 577 -14.19 -13.85 -1.86
CA LEU A 577 -15.54 -13.29 -1.94
C LEU A 577 -16.30 -13.59 -0.66
N ILE A 578 -16.87 -12.55 -0.04
CA ILE A 578 -17.88 -12.69 1.00
C ILE A 578 -19.26 -12.44 0.37
N TYR A 579 -20.16 -13.41 0.50
CA TYR A 579 -21.53 -13.29 0.03
C TYR A 579 -22.45 -14.15 0.89
N LYS A 580 -23.55 -13.56 1.38
CA LYS A 580 -24.35 -14.14 2.46
C LYS A 580 -23.45 -14.46 3.67
N ASP A 581 -23.70 -15.57 4.35
CA ASP A 581 -22.91 -16.12 5.44
C ASP A 581 -21.77 -17.04 4.96
N TYR A 582 -21.22 -16.81 3.76
CA TYR A 582 -20.12 -17.60 3.20
C TYR A 582 -18.90 -16.75 2.82
N LEU A 583 -17.71 -17.33 3.03
CA LEU A 583 -16.45 -16.89 2.46
C LEU A 583 -15.98 -17.92 1.44
N TYR A 584 -15.71 -17.47 0.22
CA TYR A 584 -14.89 -18.20 -0.75
C TYR A 584 -13.46 -17.69 -0.67
N SER A 585 -12.48 -18.58 -0.59
CA SER A 585 -11.06 -18.21 -0.63
C SER A 585 -10.24 -19.27 -1.35
N ASN A 586 -9.67 -18.91 -2.49
CA ASN A 586 -8.76 -19.76 -3.28
C ASN A 586 -9.32 -21.17 -3.59
N GLY A 587 -10.63 -21.27 -3.86
CA GLY A 587 -11.30 -22.53 -4.21
C GLY A 587 -11.91 -23.29 -3.03
N ASP A 588 -11.61 -22.88 -1.79
CA ASP A 588 -12.27 -23.39 -0.60
C ASP A 588 -13.52 -22.56 -0.26
N LEU A 589 -14.53 -23.23 0.31
CA LEU A 589 -15.74 -22.61 0.83
C LEU A 589 -15.81 -22.74 2.35
N PHE A 590 -16.14 -21.63 3.00
CA PHE A 590 -16.33 -21.54 4.44
C PHE A 590 -17.67 -20.89 4.75
N LYS A 591 -18.31 -21.34 5.83
CA LYS A 591 -19.46 -20.67 6.44
C LYS A 591 -18.97 -19.74 7.55
N ILE A 592 -19.51 -18.53 7.61
CA ILE A 592 -19.21 -17.49 8.59
C ILE A 592 -20.31 -17.52 9.67
N ASN A 593 -19.92 -17.62 10.94
CA ASN A 593 -20.86 -17.54 12.06
C ASN A 593 -21.06 -16.09 12.55
N GLU A 594 -21.93 -15.88 13.54
CA GLU A 594 -22.21 -14.55 14.10
C GLU A 594 -21.04 -13.90 14.86
N ASN A 595 -20.05 -14.69 15.27
CA ASN A 595 -18.82 -14.24 15.92
C ASN A 595 -17.69 -14.01 14.90
N PHE A 596 -18.01 -14.09 13.60
CA PHE A 596 -17.07 -13.89 12.51
C PHE A 596 -15.94 -14.94 12.47
N ASP A 597 -16.25 -16.18 12.86
CA ASP A 597 -15.36 -17.35 12.70
C ASP A 597 -15.75 -18.16 11.47
N LEU A 598 -14.77 -18.88 10.93
CA LEU A 598 -14.93 -19.74 9.76
C LEU A 598 -15.08 -21.22 10.12
N ALA A 599 -16.04 -21.89 9.46
CA ALA A 599 -16.13 -23.34 9.39
C ALA A 599 -16.04 -23.78 7.93
N LYS A 600 -15.09 -24.67 7.59
CA LYS A 600 -14.98 -25.22 6.23
C LYS A 600 -16.21 -26.07 5.91
N VAL A 601 -16.79 -25.90 4.73
CA VAL A 601 -18.01 -26.61 4.31
C VAL A 601 -17.86 -27.18 2.91
N ASN A 602 -18.53 -28.30 2.64
CA ASN A 602 -18.55 -28.96 1.33
C ASN A 602 -19.93 -28.81 0.68
N ASP A 603 -20.24 -27.60 0.20
CA ASP A 603 -21.44 -27.31 -0.58
C ASP A 603 -21.03 -26.99 -2.02
N LYS A 604 -21.14 -27.96 -2.92
CA LYS A 604 -20.72 -27.82 -4.32
C LYS A 604 -21.52 -26.78 -5.08
N VAL A 605 -22.80 -26.60 -4.76
CA VAL A 605 -23.69 -25.65 -5.44
C VAL A 605 -23.34 -24.23 -5.03
N MET A 606 -23.17 -24.00 -3.73
CA MET A 606 -22.75 -22.71 -3.21
C MET A 606 -21.31 -22.39 -3.65
N LEU A 607 -20.40 -23.36 -3.64
CA LEU A 607 -19.02 -23.19 -4.12
C LEU A 607 -18.99 -22.69 -5.57
N LYS A 608 -19.77 -23.33 -6.45
CA LYS A 608 -19.90 -22.89 -7.85
C LYS A 608 -20.51 -21.48 -7.92
N THR A 609 -21.55 -21.20 -7.16
CA THR A 609 -22.19 -19.87 -7.10
C THR A 609 -21.20 -18.77 -6.69
N MET A 610 -20.37 -19.03 -5.68
CA MET A 610 -19.33 -18.11 -5.24
C MET A 610 -18.25 -17.90 -6.30
N ALA A 611 -17.78 -18.99 -6.92
CA ALA A 611 -16.77 -18.92 -7.98
C ALA A 611 -17.28 -18.13 -9.21
N ASP A 612 -18.52 -18.39 -9.65
CA ASP A 612 -19.16 -17.67 -10.76
C ASP A 612 -19.34 -16.18 -10.41
N THR A 613 -19.77 -15.87 -9.19
CA THR A 613 -19.92 -14.49 -8.70
C THR A 613 -18.58 -13.74 -8.65
N LEU A 614 -17.53 -14.40 -8.18
CA LEU A 614 -16.19 -13.82 -8.14
C LEU A 614 -15.65 -13.56 -9.56
N ASN A 615 -15.89 -14.48 -10.50
CA ASN A 615 -15.51 -14.31 -11.90
C ASN A 615 -16.28 -13.14 -12.57
N GLU A 616 -17.56 -12.96 -12.24
CA GLU A 616 -18.33 -11.79 -12.67
C GLU A 616 -17.74 -10.49 -12.11
N ALA A 617 -17.36 -10.48 -10.83
CA ALA A 617 -16.71 -9.33 -10.21
C ALA A 617 -15.34 -9.01 -10.85
N LYS A 618 -14.54 -10.03 -11.19
CA LYS A 618 -13.27 -9.86 -11.94
C LYS A 618 -13.48 -9.25 -13.31
N ARG A 619 -14.48 -9.73 -14.08
CA ARG A 619 -14.87 -9.16 -15.38
C ARG A 619 -15.31 -7.71 -15.24
N LEU A 620 -16.13 -7.41 -14.24
CA LEU A 620 -16.63 -6.06 -14.00
C LEU A 620 -15.47 -5.13 -13.65
N ASN A 621 -14.60 -5.54 -12.73
CA ASN A 621 -13.38 -4.81 -12.38
C ASN A 621 -12.53 -4.50 -13.61
N ALA A 622 -12.24 -5.50 -14.44
CA ALA A 622 -11.45 -5.33 -15.66
C ALA A 622 -12.11 -4.38 -16.66
N TYR A 623 -13.41 -4.55 -16.92
CA TYR A 623 -14.15 -3.68 -17.83
C TYR A 623 -14.17 -2.22 -17.36
N LEU A 624 -14.55 -1.98 -16.09
CA LEU A 624 -14.64 -0.65 -15.52
C LEU A 624 -13.31 0.11 -15.57
N THR A 625 -12.21 -0.60 -15.26
CA THR A 625 -10.89 0.02 -15.11
C THR A 625 -10.14 0.10 -16.43
N GLN A 626 -10.07 -0.98 -17.21
CA GLN A 626 -9.30 -1.00 -18.47
C GLN A 626 -9.98 -0.25 -19.62
N LYS A 627 -11.33 -0.14 -19.63
CA LYS A 627 -12.08 0.63 -20.64
C LYS A 627 -12.46 2.04 -20.20
N ASN A 628 -12.09 2.43 -18.98
CA ASN A 628 -12.49 3.70 -18.39
C ASN A 628 -14.02 3.89 -18.38
N LYS A 629 -14.73 2.92 -17.78
CA LYS A 629 -16.21 2.83 -17.78
C LYS A 629 -16.85 2.87 -16.39
N ILE A 630 -16.18 3.47 -15.41
CA ILE A 630 -16.75 3.73 -14.07
C ILE A 630 -17.81 4.83 -14.18
N ILE A 631 -17.44 6.02 -14.64
CA ILE A 631 -18.34 7.16 -14.84
C ILE A 631 -18.10 7.81 -16.22
N PRO A 632 -19.15 8.27 -16.93
CA PRO A 632 -18.98 9.07 -18.13
C PRO A 632 -18.31 10.41 -17.82
N ASN A 633 -17.30 10.80 -18.62
CA ASN A 633 -16.63 12.09 -18.48
C ASN A 633 -17.62 13.28 -18.56
N ALA A 634 -18.68 13.16 -19.36
CA ALA A 634 -19.70 14.20 -19.50
C ALA A 634 -20.45 14.52 -18.20
N ILE A 635 -20.47 13.61 -17.22
CA ILE A 635 -21.11 13.82 -15.91
C ILE A 635 -20.10 13.86 -14.75
N ASN A 636 -18.81 13.68 -15.02
CA ASN A 636 -17.76 13.80 -14.01
C ASN A 636 -17.25 15.25 -13.93
N THR A 637 -18.00 16.09 -13.22
CA THR A 637 -17.65 17.52 -13.04
C THR A 637 -16.87 17.80 -11.77
N TYR A 638 -16.50 16.77 -11.01
CA TYR A 638 -15.96 16.91 -9.64
C TYR A 638 -14.44 16.78 -9.57
N THR A 639 -13.79 16.22 -10.59
CA THR A 639 -12.38 15.82 -10.53
C THR A 639 -11.48 16.71 -11.38
N LYS A 640 -10.19 16.74 -11.03
CA LYS A 640 -9.17 17.44 -11.81
C LYS A 640 -8.68 16.52 -12.93
N PRO A 641 -8.63 16.99 -14.19
CA PRO A 641 -8.05 16.20 -15.26
C PRO A 641 -6.54 16.02 -15.05
N ALA A 642 -6.05 14.81 -15.32
CA ALA A 642 -4.62 14.52 -15.42
C ALA A 642 -3.99 15.24 -16.64
N PHE A 643 -2.66 15.23 -16.78
CA PHE A 643 -2.06 15.73 -18.01
C PHE A 643 -2.47 14.82 -19.18
N GLU A 644 -3.18 15.39 -20.16
CA GLU A 644 -3.54 14.66 -21.38
C GLU A 644 -2.41 14.74 -22.40
N PHE A 645 -2.05 13.60 -22.97
CA PHE A 645 -1.04 13.48 -24.02
C PHE A 645 -1.71 13.03 -25.31
N SER A 646 -1.42 13.72 -26.41
CA SER A 646 -1.85 13.25 -27.73
C SER A 646 -1.13 11.95 -28.11
N LYS A 647 -1.62 11.23 -29.12
CA LYS A 647 -0.92 10.04 -29.64
C LYS A 647 0.51 10.38 -30.08
N GLU A 648 0.70 11.55 -30.68
CA GLU A 648 2.01 12.04 -31.11
C GLU A 648 2.93 12.34 -29.91
N ASP A 649 2.38 12.93 -28.84
CA ASP A 649 3.13 13.17 -27.60
C ASP A 649 3.60 11.86 -26.97
N LEU A 650 2.74 10.84 -26.91
CA LEU A 650 3.08 9.53 -26.37
C LEU A 650 4.17 8.84 -27.19
N GLU A 651 4.14 8.94 -28.52
CA GLU A 651 5.20 8.41 -29.38
C GLU A 651 6.54 9.13 -29.16
N LYS A 652 6.51 10.47 -29.03
CA LYS A 652 7.70 11.27 -28.71
C LYS A 652 8.27 10.90 -27.35
N ILE A 653 7.43 10.84 -26.32
CA ILE A 653 7.83 10.44 -24.96
C ILE A 653 8.48 9.06 -25.03
N LYS A 654 7.80 8.06 -25.60
CA LYS A 654 8.32 6.70 -25.70
C LYS A 654 9.68 6.62 -26.41
N LYS A 655 9.91 7.45 -27.44
CA LYS A 655 11.20 7.52 -28.13
C LYS A 655 12.29 8.16 -27.27
N LEU A 656 11.96 9.22 -26.53
CA LEU A 656 12.90 9.98 -25.71
C LEU A 656 13.26 9.27 -24.40
N THR A 657 12.33 8.53 -23.81
CA THR A 657 12.46 7.98 -22.44
C THR A 657 12.82 6.50 -22.41
N LYS A 658 13.06 5.87 -23.56
CA LYS A 658 13.27 4.41 -23.65
C LYS A 658 14.46 3.97 -22.80
N GLY A 659 14.19 3.17 -21.76
CA GLY A 659 15.20 2.60 -20.88
C GLY A 659 15.76 3.55 -19.83
N LEU A 660 15.17 4.75 -19.68
CA LEU A 660 15.56 5.74 -18.69
C LEU A 660 14.65 5.65 -17.46
N THR A 661 15.24 5.85 -16.29
CA THR A 661 14.54 6.12 -15.02
C THR A 661 13.95 7.53 -15.02
N TYR A 662 13.01 7.83 -14.11
CA TYR A 662 12.40 9.17 -14.06
C TYR A 662 13.40 10.28 -13.70
N ASP A 663 14.44 9.99 -12.93
CA ASP A 663 15.52 10.94 -12.64
C ASP A 663 16.39 11.20 -13.88
N GLU A 664 16.68 10.16 -14.66
CA GLU A 664 17.37 10.32 -15.96
C GLU A 664 16.52 11.11 -16.96
N ILE A 665 15.19 10.88 -16.97
CA ILE A 665 14.25 11.67 -17.78
C ILE A 665 14.23 13.13 -17.32
N PHE A 666 14.32 13.39 -16.01
CA PHE A 666 14.44 14.74 -15.48
C PHE A 666 15.74 15.42 -15.94
N PHE A 667 16.88 14.73 -15.89
CA PHE A 667 18.13 15.27 -16.41
C PHE A 667 18.05 15.55 -17.92
N LEU A 668 17.43 14.65 -18.69
CA LEU A 668 17.17 14.88 -20.12
C LEU A 668 16.27 16.10 -20.36
N ALA A 669 15.21 16.27 -19.56
CA ALA A 669 14.33 17.43 -19.63
C ALA A 669 15.10 18.73 -19.33
N ARG A 670 16.01 18.68 -18.35
CA ARG A 670 16.89 19.79 -18.00
C ARG A 670 17.82 20.16 -19.16
N ASP A 671 18.43 19.17 -19.80
CA ASP A 671 19.31 19.40 -20.95
C ASP A 671 18.55 20.03 -22.13
N PHE A 672 17.35 19.53 -22.45
CA PHE A 672 16.47 20.16 -23.45
C PHE A 672 16.11 21.60 -23.08
N ALA A 673 15.85 21.88 -21.80
CA ALA A 673 15.52 23.22 -21.34
C ALA A 673 16.66 24.22 -21.60
N PHE A 674 17.91 23.82 -21.32
CA PHE A 674 19.10 24.65 -21.56
C PHE A 674 19.48 24.76 -23.05
N ASN A 675 19.21 23.72 -23.84
CA ASN A 675 19.40 23.72 -25.30
C ASN A 675 18.29 24.46 -26.08
N LYS A 676 17.42 25.20 -25.38
CA LYS A 676 16.26 25.93 -25.95
C LYS A 676 15.18 25.05 -26.58
N GLU A 677 15.23 23.73 -26.39
CA GLU A 677 14.18 22.77 -26.77
C GLU A 677 13.09 22.68 -25.68
N ARG A 678 12.57 23.83 -25.26
CA ARG A 678 11.72 23.97 -24.05
C ARG A 678 10.38 23.25 -24.16
N ASP A 679 9.85 23.04 -25.37
CA ASP A 679 8.64 22.24 -25.57
C ASP A 679 8.87 20.77 -25.20
N LYS A 680 10.01 20.20 -25.60
CA LYS A 680 10.40 18.84 -25.21
C LYS A 680 10.64 18.74 -23.71
N ALA A 681 11.31 19.74 -23.13
CA ALA A 681 11.50 19.81 -21.69
C ALA A 681 10.16 19.81 -20.93
N ARG A 682 9.21 20.67 -21.32
CA ARG A 682 7.88 20.75 -20.70
C ARG A 682 7.05 19.49 -20.92
N LEU A 683 7.16 18.85 -22.09
CA LEU A 683 6.53 17.56 -22.37
C LEU A 683 7.02 16.49 -21.39
N LEU A 684 8.34 16.36 -21.21
CA LEU A 684 8.93 15.42 -20.25
C LEU A 684 8.59 15.79 -18.81
N CYS A 685 8.59 17.08 -18.45
CA CYS A 685 8.15 17.52 -17.12
C CYS A 685 6.69 17.13 -16.85
N ASN A 686 5.77 17.35 -17.80
CA ASN A 686 4.38 16.95 -17.64
C ASN A 686 4.26 15.42 -17.50
N TYR A 687 5.04 14.66 -18.29
CA TYR A 687 5.07 13.20 -18.19
C TYR A 687 5.51 12.73 -16.81
N ILE A 688 6.62 13.27 -16.29
CA ILE A 688 7.10 12.94 -14.93
C ILE A 688 6.07 13.39 -13.89
N LEU A 689 5.50 14.60 -13.98
CA LEU A 689 4.54 15.11 -13.00
C LEU A 689 3.18 14.39 -13.02
N ASN A 690 2.85 13.71 -14.12
CA ASN A 690 1.69 12.82 -14.17
C ASN A 690 1.90 11.57 -13.31
N GLU A 691 3.16 11.17 -13.13
CA GLU A 691 3.57 10.06 -12.27
C GLU A 691 3.90 10.50 -10.84
N PHE A 692 4.66 11.59 -10.69
CA PHE A 692 5.11 12.15 -9.40
C PHE A 692 4.69 13.62 -9.28
N PRO A 693 3.43 13.91 -8.92
CA PRO A 693 2.92 15.28 -8.84
C PRO A 693 3.69 16.20 -7.87
N ASN A 694 4.35 15.61 -6.87
CA ASN A 694 5.13 16.30 -5.83
C ASN A 694 6.62 16.43 -6.15
N TYR A 695 7.09 16.04 -7.33
CA TYR A 695 8.50 16.18 -7.69
C TYR A 695 8.87 17.67 -7.86
N ALA A 696 9.42 18.25 -6.78
CA ALA A 696 9.67 19.68 -6.65
C ALA A 696 10.64 20.21 -7.71
N ASP A 697 11.73 19.49 -8.00
CA ASP A 697 12.72 19.88 -9.02
C ASP A 697 12.09 19.93 -10.42
N VAL A 698 11.32 18.90 -10.79
CA VAL A 698 10.65 18.82 -12.09
C VAL A 698 9.64 19.95 -12.27
N ARG A 699 8.81 20.21 -11.26
CA ARG A 699 7.83 21.30 -11.32
C ARG A 699 8.51 22.67 -11.32
N THR A 700 9.62 22.82 -10.60
CA THR A 700 10.41 24.05 -10.62
C THR A 700 11.05 24.27 -12.00
N LEU A 701 11.57 23.23 -12.65
CA LEU A 701 12.08 23.30 -14.02
C LEU A 701 10.97 23.69 -15.01
N LYS A 702 9.76 23.11 -14.88
CA LYS A 702 8.59 23.51 -15.67
C LYS A 702 8.24 24.99 -15.47
N GLY A 703 8.23 25.46 -14.22
CA GLY A 703 8.02 26.88 -13.89
C GLY A 703 9.07 27.78 -14.52
N ARG A 704 10.36 27.42 -14.41
CA ARG A 704 11.48 28.18 -15.00
C ARG A 704 11.40 28.24 -16.53
N THR A 705 11.13 27.14 -17.21
CA THR A 705 10.99 27.11 -18.68
C THR A 705 9.83 27.96 -19.17
N LEU A 706 8.68 27.95 -18.47
CA LEU A 706 7.56 28.87 -18.73
C LEU A 706 7.99 30.33 -18.56
N ALA A 707 8.72 30.65 -17.49
CA ALA A 707 9.20 32.02 -17.25
C ALA A 707 10.22 32.48 -18.32
N TRP A 708 11.10 31.60 -18.79
CA TRP A 708 12.05 31.90 -19.87
C TRP A 708 11.37 32.15 -21.22
N ASP A 709 10.17 31.59 -21.43
CA ASP A 709 9.30 31.87 -22.58
C ASP A 709 8.34 33.06 -22.31
N LYS A 710 8.56 33.80 -21.22
CA LYS A 710 7.73 34.94 -20.79
C LYS A 710 6.27 34.59 -20.46
N ASN A 711 5.96 33.32 -20.23
CA ASN A 711 4.66 32.89 -19.73
C ASN A 711 4.59 33.00 -18.19
N TYR A 712 4.73 34.22 -17.69
CA TYR A 712 4.93 34.48 -16.27
C TYR A 712 3.76 34.04 -15.38
N SER A 713 2.52 34.16 -15.85
CA SER A 713 1.34 33.74 -15.06
C SER A 713 1.32 32.23 -14.80
N LYS A 714 1.57 31.41 -15.83
CA LYS A 714 1.66 29.94 -15.65
C LYS A 714 2.91 29.56 -14.85
N ALA A 715 4.02 30.25 -15.05
CA ALA A 715 5.24 30.02 -14.27
C ALA A 715 5.03 30.30 -12.76
N GLU A 716 4.42 31.44 -12.43
CA GLU A 716 4.10 31.82 -11.04
C GLU A 716 3.20 30.76 -10.40
N THR A 717 2.19 30.27 -11.13
CA THR A 717 1.28 29.20 -10.68
C THR A 717 2.04 27.92 -10.32
N GLU A 718 2.89 27.42 -11.22
CA GLU A 718 3.66 26.19 -10.99
C GLU A 718 4.63 26.34 -9.81
N LEU A 719 5.33 27.48 -9.71
CA LEU A 719 6.32 27.71 -8.66
C LEU A 719 5.68 27.94 -7.28
N LEU A 720 4.54 28.65 -7.22
CA LEU A 720 3.79 28.80 -5.97
C LEU A 720 3.24 27.46 -5.46
N GLU A 721 2.89 26.55 -6.37
CA GLU A 721 2.46 25.20 -6.01
C GLU A 721 3.60 24.41 -5.36
N VAL A 722 4.84 24.55 -5.86
CA VAL A 722 6.03 23.97 -5.21
C VAL A 722 6.22 24.57 -3.80
N VAL A 723 6.16 25.89 -3.64
CA VAL A 723 6.25 26.54 -2.32
C VAL A 723 5.16 26.07 -1.34
N LYS A 724 3.96 25.79 -1.85
CA LYS A 724 2.84 25.26 -1.05
C LYS A 724 3.07 23.80 -0.63
N ARG A 725 3.66 22.98 -1.50
CA ARG A 725 3.84 21.54 -1.29
C ARG A 725 5.13 21.20 -0.54
N THR A 726 6.23 21.85 -0.89
CA THR A 726 7.55 21.63 -0.31
C THR A 726 8.08 22.96 0.24
N PRO A 727 7.56 23.45 1.36
CA PRO A 727 7.84 24.80 1.86
C PRO A 727 9.31 25.03 2.23
N TYR A 728 10.09 23.95 2.41
CA TYR A 728 11.52 23.99 2.73
C TYR A 728 12.42 23.94 1.49
N TYR A 729 11.86 23.69 0.30
CA TYR A 729 12.60 23.54 -0.95
C TYR A 729 13.00 24.90 -1.54
N ASN A 730 14.30 25.18 -1.57
CA ASN A 730 14.87 26.50 -1.81
C ASN A 730 14.70 27.01 -3.26
N ASP A 731 14.88 26.16 -4.26
CA ASP A 731 14.99 26.57 -5.66
C ASP A 731 13.71 27.20 -6.21
N SER A 732 12.55 26.79 -5.70
CA SER A 732 11.26 27.39 -6.05
C SER A 732 11.13 28.84 -5.58
N TYR A 733 11.65 29.17 -4.39
CA TYR A 733 11.70 30.54 -3.90
C TYR A 733 12.63 31.40 -4.75
N LEU A 734 13.81 30.87 -5.11
CA LEU A 734 14.75 31.59 -5.96
C LEU A 734 14.17 31.85 -7.35
N ALA A 735 13.50 30.86 -7.95
CA ALA A 735 12.81 31.00 -9.22
C ALA A 735 11.69 32.06 -9.17
N LEU A 736 10.91 32.11 -8.08
CA LEU A 736 9.90 33.15 -7.88
C LEU A 736 10.52 34.53 -7.72
N MET A 737 11.64 34.63 -7.00
CA MET A 737 12.37 35.91 -6.86
C MET A 737 12.87 36.41 -8.22
N ASP A 738 13.40 35.52 -9.07
CA ASP A 738 13.81 35.86 -10.44
C ASP A 738 12.61 36.31 -11.28
N LEU A 739 11.49 35.59 -11.21
CA LEU A 739 10.26 35.91 -11.93
C LEU A 739 9.72 37.30 -11.55
N TYR A 740 9.64 37.60 -10.25
CA TYR A 740 9.17 38.90 -9.78
C TYR A 740 10.14 40.02 -10.09
N TRP A 741 11.44 39.73 -10.15
CA TRP A 741 12.44 40.68 -10.62
C TRP A 741 12.24 41.03 -12.11
N TRP A 742 12.00 40.03 -12.97
CA TRP A 742 11.78 40.22 -14.41
C TRP A 742 10.46 40.92 -14.75
N THR A 743 9.50 40.90 -13.83
CA THR A 743 8.15 41.46 -14.02
C THR A 743 7.90 42.71 -13.18
N ASP A 744 8.95 43.27 -12.57
CA ASP A 744 8.89 44.46 -11.72
C ASP A 744 7.90 44.35 -10.53
N GLN A 745 7.70 43.13 -10.02
CA GLN A 745 6.82 42.80 -8.89
C GLN A 745 7.60 42.61 -7.58
N ASP A 746 8.59 43.48 -7.32
CA ASP A 746 9.43 43.44 -6.11
C ASP A 746 8.63 43.33 -4.78
N PRO A 747 7.45 43.96 -4.60
CA PRO A 747 6.63 43.76 -3.40
C PRO A 747 6.23 42.29 -3.17
N LYS A 748 5.86 41.55 -4.22
CA LYS A 748 5.58 40.11 -4.12
C LYS A 748 6.86 39.33 -3.82
N GLY A 749 7.98 39.69 -4.44
CA GLY A 749 9.29 39.11 -4.14
C GLY A 749 9.66 39.23 -2.66
N ILE A 750 9.49 40.42 -2.06
CA ILE A 750 9.74 40.63 -0.63
C ILE A 750 8.85 39.71 0.23
N LEU A 751 7.57 39.54 -0.12
CA LEU A 751 6.66 38.66 0.62
C LEU A 751 7.10 37.19 0.52
N ILE A 752 7.46 36.72 -0.68
CA ILE A 752 7.91 35.34 -0.90
C ILE A 752 9.25 35.06 -0.22
N ALA A 753 10.22 35.96 -0.30
CA ALA A 753 11.49 35.78 0.42
C ALA A 753 11.30 35.76 1.94
N LYS A 754 10.45 36.65 2.49
CA LYS A 754 10.08 36.58 3.92
C LYS A 754 9.42 35.26 4.28
N LYS A 755 8.54 34.74 3.41
CA LYS A 755 7.91 33.42 3.60
C LYS A 755 8.96 32.31 3.62
N GLY A 756 9.93 32.32 2.70
CA GLY A 756 11.02 31.34 2.68
C GLY A 756 11.90 31.43 3.94
N LEU A 757 12.24 32.64 4.40
CA LEU A 757 12.98 32.83 5.65
C LEU A 757 12.17 32.34 6.87
N LYS A 758 10.86 32.60 6.92
CA LYS A 758 9.96 32.08 7.96
C LYS A 758 9.93 30.55 7.94
N ASN A 759 9.93 29.96 6.75
CA ASN A 759 10.00 28.51 6.53
C ASN A 759 11.42 27.95 6.70
N LYS A 760 12.39 28.73 7.19
CA LYS A 760 13.77 28.28 7.44
C LYS A 760 14.50 27.73 6.20
N VAL A 761 14.19 28.26 5.02
CA VAL A 761 14.91 27.91 3.78
C VAL A 761 16.39 28.28 3.92
N ALA A 762 17.27 27.27 3.90
CA ALA A 762 18.69 27.41 4.14
C ALA A 762 19.48 27.68 2.84
N ASN A 763 19.23 28.83 2.20
CA ASN A 763 20.00 29.26 1.04
C ASN A 763 20.34 30.77 1.14
N PRO A 764 21.63 31.16 1.18
CA PRO A 764 22.03 32.57 1.32
C PRO A 764 21.58 33.45 0.15
N GLU A 765 21.41 32.88 -1.04
CA GLU A 765 20.97 33.61 -2.24
C GLU A 765 19.57 34.22 -2.07
N LEU A 766 18.70 33.57 -1.30
CA LEU A 766 17.37 34.10 -0.99
C LEU A 766 17.46 35.43 -0.22
N GLY A 767 18.41 35.53 0.72
CA GLY A 767 18.68 36.76 1.47
C GLY A 767 19.25 37.86 0.56
N ILE A 768 20.09 37.50 -0.39
CA ILE A 768 20.66 38.44 -1.37
C ILE A 768 19.58 39.03 -2.27
N LYS A 769 18.74 38.17 -2.86
CA LYS A 769 17.62 38.62 -3.71
C LYS A 769 16.63 39.48 -2.92
N LEU A 770 16.38 39.16 -1.65
CA LEU A 770 15.57 40.02 -0.76
C LEU A 770 16.20 41.39 -0.55
N ALA A 771 17.51 41.45 -0.31
CA ALA A 771 18.23 42.71 -0.14
C ALA A 771 18.15 43.57 -1.42
N GLN A 772 18.30 42.96 -2.59
CA GLN A 772 18.16 43.61 -3.89
C GLN A 772 16.73 44.13 -4.14
N ALA A 773 15.69 43.34 -3.80
CA ALA A 773 14.29 43.78 -3.89
C ALA A 773 13.98 44.95 -2.95
N TYR A 774 14.55 44.98 -1.73
CA TYR A 774 14.45 46.15 -0.86
C TYR A 774 15.11 47.39 -1.45
N LYS A 775 16.28 47.23 -2.08
CA LYS A 775 16.97 48.34 -2.76
C LYS A 775 16.10 48.91 -3.89
N ARG A 776 15.53 48.06 -4.76
CA ARG A 776 14.64 48.49 -5.85
C ARG A 776 13.35 49.16 -5.39
N THR A 777 12.89 48.85 -4.18
CA THR A 777 11.72 49.47 -3.55
C THR A 777 12.07 50.66 -2.64
N ASN A 778 13.27 51.24 -2.80
CA ASN A 778 13.78 52.40 -2.03
C ASN A 778 13.85 52.18 -0.50
N LYS A 779 13.99 50.93 -0.05
CA LYS A 779 14.13 50.54 1.37
C LYS A 779 15.59 50.23 1.72
N LEU A 780 16.50 51.18 1.47
CA LEU A 780 17.96 50.99 1.60
C LEU A 780 18.41 50.51 2.98
N THR A 781 17.82 51.03 4.06
CA THR A 781 18.15 50.59 5.44
C THR A 781 17.89 49.10 5.64
N LEU A 782 16.77 48.59 5.11
CA LEU A 782 16.43 47.16 5.18
C LEU A 782 17.33 46.34 4.26
N ALA A 783 17.64 46.86 3.06
CA ALA A 783 18.55 46.23 2.12
C ALA A 783 19.94 45.99 2.75
N ASN A 784 20.53 47.03 3.36
CA ASN A 784 21.80 46.95 4.07
C ASN A 784 21.75 45.98 5.27
N LYS A 785 20.69 46.05 6.07
CA LYS A 785 20.51 45.12 7.21
C LYS A 785 20.49 43.65 6.78
N VAL A 786 19.79 43.33 5.69
CA VAL A 786 19.70 41.95 5.19
C VAL A 786 21.04 41.48 4.63
N ILE A 787 21.70 42.26 3.76
CA ILE A 787 22.98 41.84 3.17
C ILE A 787 24.08 41.71 4.22
N ASP A 788 24.10 42.58 5.24
CA ASP A 788 25.03 42.47 6.37
C ASP A 788 24.82 41.19 7.17
N SER A 789 23.56 40.81 7.40
CA SER A 789 23.25 39.55 8.06
C SER A 789 23.68 38.33 7.24
N VAL A 790 23.62 38.38 5.91
CA VAL A 790 24.06 37.29 5.03
C VAL A 790 25.59 37.17 5.08
N ILE A 791 26.31 38.30 4.90
CA ILE A 791 27.78 38.34 4.96
C ILE A 791 28.30 37.88 6.32
N LYS A 792 27.66 38.28 7.42
CA LYS A 792 28.05 37.82 8.76
C LYS A 792 27.99 36.29 8.92
N LYS A 793 27.02 35.64 8.27
CA LYS A 793 26.87 34.17 8.28
C LYS A 793 27.79 33.47 7.27
N HIS A 794 28.15 34.15 6.19
CA HIS A 794 28.97 33.61 5.10
C HIS A 794 30.14 34.56 4.76
N PRO A 795 31.10 34.75 5.68
CA PRO A 795 32.13 35.78 5.55
C PRO A 795 33.18 35.48 4.46
N THR A 796 33.28 34.23 4.02
CA THR A 796 34.23 33.77 3.00
C THR A 796 33.75 33.97 1.57
N GLU A 797 32.47 34.30 1.36
CA GLU A 797 31.87 34.46 0.03
C GLU A 797 32.12 35.84 -0.56
N LYS A 798 33.20 35.96 -1.35
CA LYS A 798 33.66 37.23 -1.95
C LYS A 798 32.59 37.92 -2.81
N GLU A 799 31.69 37.14 -3.41
CA GLU A 799 30.60 37.66 -4.24
C GLU A 799 29.60 38.49 -3.43
N PHE A 800 29.30 38.10 -2.19
CA PHE A 800 28.31 38.80 -1.35
C PHE A 800 28.82 40.19 -0.95
N VAL A 801 30.12 40.30 -0.68
CA VAL A 801 30.80 41.58 -0.41
C VAL A 801 30.77 42.48 -1.65
N LYS A 802 30.96 41.92 -2.85
CA LYS A 802 30.85 42.67 -4.11
C LYS A 802 29.44 43.21 -4.32
N ILE A 803 28.41 42.42 -4.02
CA ILE A 803 27.00 42.86 -4.12
C ILE A 803 26.72 44.00 -3.13
N LYS A 804 27.18 43.90 -1.87
CA LYS A 804 27.04 44.97 -0.87
C LYS A 804 27.60 46.31 -1.35
N LYS A 805 28.74 46.32 -2.05
CA LYS A 805 29.31 47.56 -2.61
C LYS A 805 28.37 48.28 -3.57
N THR A 806 27.46 47.55 -4.23
CA THR A 806 26.46 48.17 -5.12
C THR A 806 25.33 48.86 -4.36
N PHE A 807 25.20 48.69 -3.04
CA PHE A 807 24.11 49.24 -2.22
C PHE A 807 24.48 50.61 -1.64
N VAL A 808 25.70 51.06 -1.87
CA VAL A 808 26.21 52.39 -1.48
C VAL A 808 25.82 53.40 -2.56
N LYS A 809 24.81 54.20 -2.27
CA LYS A 809 24.66 55.57 -2.75
C LYS A 809 24.03 56.39 -1.63
#